data_AF-A0A9E5IG50-F1
#
_entry.id   AF-A0A9E5IG50-F1
#
_cell.length_a   1.000
_cell.length_b   1.000
_cell.length_c   1.000
_cell.angle_alpha   90.00
_cell.angle_beta   90.00
_cell.angle_gamma   90.00
#
_symmetry.space_group_name_H-M   'P 1'
#
loop_
_entity.id
_entity.type
_entity.pdbx_description
1 polymer ?
#
loop_
_entity_poly.entity_id
_entity_poly.type
_entity_poly.pdbx_seq_one_letter_code
_entity_poly.pdbx_strand_id
1 'polypeptide(L)'
;MHFFSSKKWSQLAAFSASIALLAAGCFASVKVDINNSGRPLKEGLDPAFTPWSANQNWFNGGDTTSATFEGVTFRFTRVGSTGTGLQTSFWKAGVQNPAGNLKLTSDGLKVADGEAGAQLELRISGLSAGDHSLLLHLNSWDGNASVAPLDILLNGHIVCDDLPVSVQATDPNLATTAYLRFKARDGEDTVVVLRAETSGHETSKNVHVNGFEIDTPNPRAQANHPSPAHADEHVDATTGSVTLSWGGAMLGTISHDLYVGTNAAAVDSATKESAAFKGNLTATQFPLTGLKSHLTYYWRVDEIASNGTVTKGSLWSFRPRQLAFPGAEGYGRFARGGRGGVVIHVTNLEDSGPGSLRDAIEGNHGPRTVVFDVSGLISLKSDITITGAQPYLTLAGQTAPGKGICVRNQMLGLSGARDVICRFIRIRVGDLSGQTQNGTGMAGVDHVIMDHCSVSWGQDEGISTRSAKNLTLQRTLIAEALNIAGHKNYPPGTTHGYAASVGGDIASLHHNLLAHNEGRNWSLAGGLDPDGSYGGRLDIFNNVVYNWGHRTTDGGAREVNFVNNYYKPGPASKIFVALRPQYGGFPGKQQYYMAGNVMPGHFTEKDQEKGRAVATENRGVLPENSKPPYSPWVEQPFFPSYAKIHTAAQAYKDVLSDVGCNQPLPDELDQRVIGETITGTCTYQGTGPFGGSPGLPNSQKDVGGWEDYGNISRPNDWDTDADGLPDWWETIHGTNPLSPKGDFTESNDDTDFNGFNSLEDYLDWMARPHSESQAGASTDIDLHALSRGYLKTNPRYRLSQPLNGTVKLVDGRYARFTPSTGQASLGGFTFTVTDSAGDSMTRTVGIRIVGTAPLKN
;
A
#
# COMPACT_ATOMS: atom_id res chain seq x y z
N MET A 1 -27.31 -69.01 19.96
CA MET A 1 -26.66 -69.65 21.11
C MET A 1 -25.47 -68.77 21.47
N HIS A 2 -25.62 -67.90 22.48
CA HIS A 2 -25.30 -68.15 23.91
C HIS A 2 -23.79 -67.98 24.17
N PHE A 3 -23.27 -67.18 25.12
CA PHE A 3 -23.84 -66.60 26.35
C PHE A 3 -22.97 -65.37 26.78
N PHE A 4 -23.63 -64.25 27.18
CA PHE A 4 -23.43 -63.42 28.40
C PHE A 4 -22.07 -62.75 28.70
N SER A 5 -21.93 -61.60 29.38
CA SER A 5 -22.82 -60.67 30.11
C SER A 5 -21.91 -59.57 30.69
N SER A 6 -22.33 -58.30 30.74
CA SER A 6 -22.69 -57.53 31.95
C SER A 6 -22.22 -56.09 31.70
N LYS A 7 -22.76 -54.96 32.14
CA LYS A 7 -23.83 -54.44 33.03
C LYS A 7 -23.74 -52.91 32.76
N LYS A 8 -24.71 -52.01 32.93
CA LYS A 8 -26.09 -51.96 33.38
C LYS A 8 -26.55 -50.53 33.06
N TRP A 9 -27.76 -50.38 32.53
CA TRP A 9 -28.51 -49.12 32.52
C TRP A 9 -29.38 -49.01 33.78
N SER A 10 -29.75 -47.77 34.12
CA SER A 10 -30.93 -47.31 34.88
C SER A 10 -30.93 -47.32 36.42
N GLN A 11 -30.95 -46.09 36.96
CA GLN A 11 -31.56 -45.53 38.18
C GLN A 11 -30.77 -44.20 38.40
N LEU A 12 -31.31 -42.98 38.42
CA LEU A 12 -32.50 -42.47 39.08
C LEU A 12 -33.00 -41.20 38.36
N ALA A 13 -34.32 -41.02 38.39
CA ALA A 13 -34.99 -39.73 38.26
C ALA A 13 -34.77 -38.87 39.52
N ALA A 14 -35.00 -37.57 39.38
CA ALA A 14 -35.04 -36.52 40.41
C ALA A 14 -33.69 -35.91 40.81
N PHE A 15 -33.34 -34.80 40.16
CA PHE A 15 -33.19 -33.51 40.83
C PHE A 15 -33.21 -32.41 39.76
N SER A 16 -34.41 -31.95 39.43
CA SER A 16 -34.61 -30.62 38.84
C SER A 16 -34.32 -29.60 39.95
N ALA A 17 -33.08 -29.14 40.03
CA ALA A 17 -32.72 -27.94 40.76
C ALA A 17 -32.33 -26.89 39.73
N SER A 18 -33.27 -25.98 39.49
CA SER A 18 -33.11 -24.76 38.72
C SER A 18 -31.85 -24.02 39.18
N ILE A 19 -30.79 -24.04 38.38
CA ILE A 19 -29.88 -22.91 38.29
C ILE A 19 -30.25 -22.22 36.99
N ALA A 20 -31.27 -21.38 37.07
CA ALA A 20 -31.32 -20.22 36.20
C ALA A 20 -30.09 -19.40 36.56
N LEU A 21 -28.98 -19.59 35.82
CA LEU A 21 -28.03 -18.51 35.68
C LEU A 21 -28.89 -17.37 35.11
N LEU A 22 -29.10 -16.34 35.92
CA LEU A 22 -29.43 -15.01 35.42
C LEU A 22 -28.29 -14.66 34.46
N ALA A 23 -28.45 -15.04 33.19
CA ALA A 23 -27.88 -14.29 32.11
C ALA A 23 -28.54 -12.92 32.22
N ALA A 24 -27.90 -12.00 32.96
CA ALA A 24 -28.07 -10.60 32.68
C ALA A 24 -27.69 -10.49 31.20
N GLY A 25 -28.71 -10.38 30.34
CA GLY A 25 -28.51 -10.17 28.91
C GLY A 25 -27.66 -8.93 28.79
N CYS A 26 -26.38 -9.12 28.45
CA CYS A 26 -25.49 -8.02 28.21
C CYS A 26 -25.99 -7.39 26.91
N PHE A 27 -26.69 -6.26 27.03
CA PHE A 27 -27.11 -5.47 25.90
C PHE A 27 -25.85 -5.07 25.12
N ALA A 28 -25.84 -5.24 23.80
CA ALA A 28 -24.75 -4.72 22.98
C ALA A 28 -24.80 -3.20 23.00
N SER A 29 -23.66 -2.53 23.20
CA SER A 29 -23.57 -1.07 23.15
C SER A 29 -24.08 -0.54 21.81
N VAL A 30 -24.88 0.52 21.83
CA VAL A 30 -25.42 1.15 20.61
C VAL A 30 -24.56 2.37 20.27
N LYS A 31 -24.14 2.51 19.01
CA LYS A 31 -23.43 3.70 18.49
C LYS A 31 -24.09 4.16 17.20
N VAL A 32 -24.68 5.34 17.20
CA VAL A 32 -25.49 5.85 16.08
C VAL A 32 -24.99 7.21 15.61
N ASP A 33 -24.76 7.31 14.31
CA ASP A 33 -24.48 8.54 13.57
C ASP A 33 -25.79 9.02 12.93
N ILE A 34 -26.24 10.23 13.24
CA ILE A 34 -27.45 10.83 12.66
C ILE A 34 -27.12 11.43 11.29
N ASN A 35 -26.82 10.53 10.36
CA ASN A 35 -26.38 10.85 9.00
C ASN A 35 -27.39 11.75 8.26
N ASN A 36 -26.88 12.74 7.53
CA ASN A 36 -27.72 13.69 6.81
C ASN A 36 -28.67 13.05 5.77
N SER A 37 -29.96 13.42 5.81
CA SER A 37 -30.92 13.09 4.74
C SER A 37 -30.61 13.88 3.47
N GLY A 38 -30.54 13.21 2.32
CA GLY A 38 -30.22 13.77 1.01
C GLY A 38 -28.79 13.50 0.52
N ARG A 39 -27.93 12.84 1.30
CA ARG A 39 -26.52 12.56 0.91
C ARG A 39 -26.17 11.07 0.94
N PRO A 40 -25.27 10.60 0.05
CA PRO A 40 -24.77 9.23 0.11
C PRO A 40 -24.02 8.95 1.43
N LEU A 41 -24.30 7.80 2.06
CA LEU A 41 -23.66 7.40 3.32
C LEU A 41 -22.13 7.47 3.27
N LYS A 42 -21.51 7.05 2.16
CA LYS A 42 -20.04 7.07 2.01
C LYS A 42 -19.41 8.46 2.26
N GLU A 43 -20.18 9.53 2.05
CA GLU A 43 -19.72 10.91 2.25
C GLU A 43 -19.88 11.38 3.68
N GLY A 44 -20.91 10.95 4.41
CA GLY A 44 -21.27 11.51 5.73
C GLY A 44 -21.18 10.55 6.91
N LEU A 45 -21.15 9.23 6.68
CA LEU A 45 -21.15 8.22 7.75
C LEU A 45 -19.75 7.98 8.30
N ASP A 46 -19.61 8.11 9.61
CA ASP A 46 -18.47 7.59 10.36
C ASP A 46 -18.47 6.04 10.33
N PRO A 47 -17.40 5.39 9.83
CA PRO A 47 -17.35 3.93 9.73
C PRO A 47 -17.42 3.19 11.06
N ALA A 48 -17.19 3.87 12.20
CA ALA A 48 -17.29 3.29 13.54
C ALA A 48 -18.70 3.39 14.15
N PHE A 49 -19.70 3.85 13.38
CA PHE A 49 -21.07 4.08 13.83
C PHE A 49 -22.10 3.47 12.87
N THR A 50 -23.27 3.12 13.41
CA THR A 50 -24.41 2.69 12.60
C THR A 50 -25.15 3.93 12.10
N PRO A 51 -25.50 4.04 10.80
CA PRO A 51 -26.27 5.17 10.33
C PRO A 51 -27.68 5.16 10.95
N TRP A 52 -28.19 6.33 11.32
CA TRP A 52 -29.58 6.51 11.74
C TRP A 52 -30.55 5.92 10.71
N SER A 53 -30.22 6.03 9.42
CA SER A 53 -30.93 5.34 8.36
C SER A 53 -30.05 5.04 7.15
N ALA A 54 -30.19 3.82 6.62
CA ALA A 54 -29.56 3.41 5.37
C ALA A 54 -30.21 4.05 4.11
N ASN A 55 -31.44 4.54 4.22
CA ASN A 55 -32.10 5.27 3.13
C ASN A 55 -31.50 6.69 3.01
N GLN A 56 -31.01 7.06 1.83
CA GLN A 56 -30.46 8.39 1.58
C GLN A 56 -31.46 9.51 1.86
N ASN A 57 -32.75 9.34 1.53
CA ASN A 57 -33.79 10.36 1.70
C ASN A 57 -34.75 9.94 2.81
N TRP A 58 -34.20 9.68 4.00
CA TRP A 58 -34.95 9.11 5.12
C TRP A 58 -35.83 10.11 5.85
N PHE A 59 -35.53 11.41 5.73
CA PHE A 59 -36.27 12.47 6.38
C PHE A 59 -36.83 13.49 5.38
N ASN A 60 -38.13 13.72 5.45
CA ASN A 60 -38.85 14.69 4.60
C ASN A 60 -39.48 15.84 5.43
N GLY A 61 -39.01 16.05 6.67
CA GLY A 61 -39.54 17.05 7.60
C GLY A 61 -40.63 16.51 8.54
N GLY A 62 -41.03 17.35 9.50
CA GLY A 62 -41.99 17.03 10.56
C GLY A 62 -41.38 17.15 11.95
N ASP A 63 -42.20 16.95 12.99
CA ASP A 63 -41.79 17.16 14.39
C ASP A 63 -41.10 15.94 15.01
N THR A 64 -41.07 14.79 14.34
CA THR A 64 -40.62 13.53 14.95
C THR A 64 -39.89 12.64 13.96
N THR A 65 -38.85 11.96 14.44
CA THR A 65 -38.19 10.84 13.77
C THR A 65 -37.88 9.74 14.77
N SER A 66 -37.93 8.47 14.34
CA SER A 66 -37.65 7.32 15.19
C SER A 66 -36.93 6.21 14.46
N ALA A 67 -36.01 5.54 15.15
CA ALA A 67 -35.31 4.35 14.66
C ALA A 67 -35.07 3.37 15.82
N THR A 68 -34.92 2.08 15.48
CA THR A 68 -34.70 1.01 16.46
C THR A 68 -33.36 0.34 16.17
N PHE A 69 -32.52 0.23 17.19
CA PHE A 69 -31.20 -0.41 17.13
C PHE A 69 -31.10 -1.42 18.27
N GLU A 70 -30.69 -2.65 17.96
CA GLU A 70 -30.55 -3.72 18.96
C GLU A 70 -31.80 -3.93 19.83
N GLY A 71 -33.00 -3.64 19.30
CA GLY A 71 -34.27 -3.76 20.04
C GLY A 71 -34.64 -2.54 20.90
N VAL A 72 -33.78 -1.51 21.01
CA VAL A 72 -34.09 -0.24 21.68
C VAL A 72 -34.56 0.77 20.65
N THR A 73 -35.68 1.42 20.94
CA THR A 73 -36.26 2.46 20.07
C THR A 73 -35.88 3.84 20.58
N PHE A 74 -35.31 4.64 19.68
CA PHE A 74 -34.92 6.03 19.92
C PHE A 74 -35.86 6.92 19.11
N ARG A 75 -36.47 7.90 19.77
CA ARG A 75 -37.38 8.85 19.13
C ARG A 75 -36.97 10.27 19.46
N PHE A 76 -36.60 11.03 18.45
CA PHE A 76 -36.38 12.47 18.56
C PHE A 76 -37.68 13.21 18.23
N THR A 77 -38.06 14.16 19.09
CA THR A 77 -39.28 14.97 18.95
C THR A 77 -38.97 16.43 19.23
N ARG A 78 -39.35 17.33 18.31
CA ARG A 78 -39.34 18.77 18.58
C ARG A 78 -40.36 19.05 19.68
N VAL A 79 -39.91 19.72 20.74
CA VAL A 79 -40.76 20.13 21.86
C VAL A 79 -40.63 21.63 22.10
N GLY A 80 -41.51 22.20 22.92
CA GLY A 80 -41.58 23.65 23.14
C GLY A 80 -42.30 24.40 22.01
N SER A 81 -42.29 25.73 22.10
CA SER A 81 -43.04 26.62 21.19
C SER A 81 -42.23 27.18 20.01
N THR A 82 -40.93 26.90 19.95
CA THR A 82 -40.00 27.48 18.96
C THR A 82 -39.72 26.49 17.83
N GLY A 83 -39.58 26.99 16.61
CA GLY A 83 -39.28 26.21 15.40
C GLY A 83 -40.49 25.61 14.69
N THR A 84 -40.28 25.17 13.45
CA THR A 84 -41.33 24.70 12.52
C THR A 84 -41.32 23.19 12.27
N GLY A 85 -40.28 22.50 12.74
CA GLY A 85 -40.08 21.06 12.58
C GLY A 85 -38.65 20.66 12.93
N LEU A 86 -38.30 19.40 12.71
CA LEU A 86 -36.91 18.95 12.70
C LEU A 86 -36.29 19.20 11.32
N GLN A 87 -34.97 19.33 11.28
CA GLN A 87 -34.19 19.50 10.06
C GLN A 87 -32.86 18.76 10.18
N THR A 88 -32.46 18.07 9.11
CA THR A 88 -31.09 17.56 8.95
C THR A 88 -30.31 18.45 8.00
N SER A 89 -29.01 18.62 8.26
CA SER A 89 -28.09 19.32 7.35
C SER A 89 -26.64 18.89 7.65
N PHE A 90 -25.67 19.50 6.97
CA PHE A 90 -24.26 19.12 7.08
C PHE A 90 -23.32 20.30 6.80
N TRP A 91 -22.11 20.22 7.37
CA TRP A 91 -20.97 21.05 7.04
C TRP A 91 -20.12 20.35 5.97
N LYS A 92 -20.16 20.89 4.74
CA LYS A 92 -19.50 20.27 3.59
C LYS A 92 -18.01 19.99 3.79
N ALA A 93 -17.25 20.95 4.32
CA ALA A 93 -15.81 20.77 4.49
C ALA A 93 -15.49 19.72 5.56
N GLY A 94 -16.34 19.59 6.59
CA GLY A 94 -16.21 18.57 7.63
C GLY A 94 -16.44 17.15 7.11
N VAL A 95 -17.59 16.89 6.48
CA VAL A 95 -17.91 15.55 5.94
C VAL A 95 -16.97 15.13 4.80
N GLN A 96 -16.34 16.10 4.12
CA GLN A 96 -15.36 15.83 3.07
C GLN A 96 -13.91 15.85 3.56
N ASN A 97 -13.65 16.04 4.86
CA ASN A 97 -12.29 16.11 5.39
C ASN A 97 -11.65 14.71 5.46
N PRO A 98 -10.58 14.43 4.70
CA PRO A 98 -9.91 13.14 4.73
C PRO A 98 -9.01 12.95 5.97
N ALA A 99 -8.66 14.00 6.71
CA ALA A 99 -7.56 14.03 7.68
C ALA A 99 -7.97 13.91 9.15
N GLY A 100 -9.23 13.60 9.48
CA GLY A 100 -9.65 13.52 10.89
C GLY A 100 -10.97 12.80 11.17
N ASN A 101 -11.54 12.12 10.17
CA ASN A 101 -12.87 11.49 10.25
C ASN A 101 -13.90 12.37 10.99
N LEU A 102 -14.11 13.60 10.52
CA LEU A 102 -15.04 14.57 11.13
C LEU A 102 -16.51 14.26 10.84
N LYS A 103 -16.79 13.11 10.22
CA LYS A 103 -18.09 12.74 9.66
C LYS A 103 -19.18 12.78 10.72
N LEU A 104 -18.98 12.06 11.83
CA LEU A 104 -19.90 12.02 12.97
C LEU A 104 -20.30 13.40 13.49
N THR A 105 -19.39 14.37 13.50
CA THR A 105 -19.64 15.70 14.10
C THR A 105 -19.98 16.77 13.08
N SER A 106 -20.11 16.41 11.79
CA SER A 106 -20.29 17.38 10.71
C SER A 106 -21.68 17.38 10.10
N ASP A 107 -22.56 16.47 10.50
CA ASP A 107 -23.97 16.46 10.16
C ASP A 107 -24.83 16.11 11.39
N GLY A 108 -26.14 16.02 11.21
CA GLY A 108 -27.03 15.69 12.33
C GLY A 108 -28.44 16.21 12.17
N LEU A 109 -29.08 16.38 13.33
CA LEU A 109 -30.46 16.82 13.50
C LEU A 109 -30.53 18.09 14.37
N LYS A 110 -31.30 19.07 13.90
CA LYS A 110 -31.65 20.29 14.64
C LYS A 110 -33.14 20.61 14.54
N VAL A 111 -33.57 21.67 15.21
CA VAL A 111 -34.92 22.24 15.03
C VAL A 111 -34.88 23.31 13.92
N ALA A 112 -35.69 23.14 12.87
CA ALA A 112 -35.88 24.14 11.82
C ALA A 112 -36.44 25.43 12.41
N ASP A 113 -35.88 26.59 12.02
CA ASP A 113 -36.24 27.91 12.54
C ASP A 113 -36.18 28.00 14.09
N GLY A 114 -35.30 27.20 14.69
CA GLY A 114 -35.18 27.03 16.14
C GLY A 114 -34.40 28.13 16.87
N GLU A 115 -33.85 29.11 16.16
CA GLU A 115 -32.79 30.01 16.64
C GLU A 115 -33.19 30.95 17.80
N ALA A 116 -34.46 30.96 18.20
CA ALA A 116 -34.98 31.75 19.33
C ALA A 116 -35.07 30.97 20.65
N GLY A 117 -34.66 29.70 20.70
CA GLY A 117 -34.74 28.86 21.89
C GLY A 117 -35.41 27.52 21.62
N ALA A 118 -34.80 26.69 20.77
CA ALA A 118 -35.31 25.38 20.43
C ALA A 118 -35.12 24.34 21.56
N GLN A 119 -35.99 23.35 21.56
CA GLN A 119 -35.91 22.20 22.46
C GLN A 119 -36.16 20.90 21.69
N LEU A 120 -35.44 19.85 22.07
CA LEU A 120 -35.49 18.53 21.45
C LEU A 120 -35.57 17.46 22.53
N GLU A 121 -36.60 16.62 22.46
CA GLU A 121 -36.74 15.43 23.31
C GLU A 121 -36.17 14.21 22.58
N LEU A 122 -35.23 13.52 23.20
CA LEU A 122 -34.86 12.14 22.89
C LEU A 122 -35.55 11.21 23.89
N ARG A 123 -36.45 10.37 23.38
CA ARG A 123 -37.08 9.30 24.14
C ARG A 123 -36.48 7.95 23.77
N ILE A 124 -36.11 7.19 24.79
CA ILE A 124 -35.46 5.89 24.67
C ILE A 124 -36.38 4.84 25.31
N SER A 125 -36.85 3.90 24.50
CA SER A 125 -37.81 2.86 24.88
C SER A 125 -37.21 1.48 24.67
N GLY A 126 -37.37 0.58 25.64
CA GLY A 126 -36.90 -0.82 25.53
C GLY A 126 -35.50 -1.09 26.07
N LEU A 127 -34.93 -0.17 26.85
CA LEU A 127 -33.73 -0.48 27.65
C LEU A 127 -34.06 -1.52 28.71
N SER A 128 -33.12 -2.45 28.95
CA SER A 128 -33.21 -3.37 30.08
C SER A 128 -33.21 -2.60 31.41
N ALA A 129 -33.82 -3.16 32.46
CA ALA A 129 -33.67 -2.58 33.79
C ALA A 129 -32.21 -2.68 34.25
N GLY A 130 -31.61 -1.55 34.67
CA GLY A 130 -30.19 -1.53 35.04
C GLY A 130 -29.57 -0.14 34.96
N ASP A 131 -28.28 -0.07 35.27
CA ASP A 131 -27.48 1.13 35.09
C ASP A 131 -27.07 1.23 33.61
N HIS A 132 -27.26 2.41 33.04
CA HIS A 132 -26.95 2.72 31.66
C HIS A 132 -26.18 4.04 31.54
N SER A 133 -25.49 4.23 30.43
CA SER A 133 -24.96 5.53 30.01
C SER A 133 -25.52 5.97 28.66
N LEU A 134 -25.60 7.29 28.49
CA LEU A 134 -25.88 7.95 27.21
C LEU A 134 -24.77 8.97 26.95
N LEU A 135 -24.08 8.84 25.83
CA LEU A 135 -23.21 9.87 25.28
C LEU A 135 -23.94 10.56 24.12
N LEU A 136 -24.01 11.89 24.15
CA LEU A 136 -24.51 12.71 23.06
C LEU A 136 -23.34 13.47 22.41
N HIS A 137 -23.29 13.47 21.08
CA HIS A 137 -22.37 14.27 20.28
C HIS A 137 -23.06 15.56 19.84
N LEU A 138 -22.50 16.72 20.22
CA LEU A 138 -23.15 18.03 20.21
C LEU A 138 -22.25 19.10 19.58
N ASN A 139 -22.17 19.13 18.26
CA ASN A 139 -21.38 20.08 17.48
C ASN A 139 -22.26 20.77 16.42
N SER A 140 -22.22 22.09 16.40
CA SER A 140 -22.95 22.88 15.40
C SER A 140 -22.22 22.88 14.05
N TRP A 141 -22.86 22.36 13.02
CA TRP A 141 -22.35 22.35 11.64
C TRP A 141 -22.67 23.65 10.86
N ASP A 142 -23.56 24.49 11.38
CA ASP A 142 -24.06 25.68 10.66
C ASP A 142 -23.03 26.83 10.57
N GLY A 143 -21.87 26.71 11.22
CA GLY A 143 -20.78 27.70 11.15
C GLY A 143 -21.09 29.03 11.86
N ASN A 144 -22.17 29.06 12.65
CA ASN A 144 -22.54 30.21 13.47
C ASN A 144 -21.47 30.47 14.53
N ALA A 145 -20.81 31.63 14.50
CA ALA A 145 -19.75 31.95 15.44
C ALA A 145 -20.21 32.05 16.92
N SER A 146 -21.53 32.04 17.17
CA SER A 146 -22.11 32.14 18.52
C SER A 146 -23.36 31.27 18.65
N VAL A 147 -23.23 30.16 19.38
CA VAL A 147 -24.26 29.16 19.67
C VAL A 147 -24.50 29.14 21.18
N ALA A 148 -25.77 29.15 21.59
CA ALA A 148 -26.15 29.12 23.00
C ALA A 148 -25.73 27.81 23.67
N PRO A 149 -25.38 27.85 24.97
CA PRO A 149 -25.18 26.63 25.73
C PRO A 149 -26.50 25.85 25.87
N LEU A 150 -26.39 24.57 26.24
CA LEU A 150 -27.52 23.67 26.41
C LEU A 150 -27.73 23.28 27.87
N ASP A 151 -28.99 23.34 28.28
CA ASP A 151 -29.49 22.63 29.44
C ASP A 151 -29.98 21.24 29.02
N ILE A 152 -29.53 20.22 29.73
CA ILE A 152 -29.90 18.83 29.47
C ILE A 152 -30.67 18.30 30.68
N LEU A 153 -31.91 17.91 30.45
CA LEU A 153 -32.79 17.32 31.45
C LEU A 153 -32.89 15.82 31.21
N LEU A 154 -32.78 15.04 32.28
CA LEU A 154 -33.04 13.61 32.29
C LEU A 154 -34.27 13.35 33.17
N ASN A 155 -35.30 12.75 32.58
CA ASN A 155 -36.59 12.49 33.21
C ASN A 155 -37.19 13.73 33.92
N GLY A 156 -37.03 14.90 33.29
CA GLY A 156 -37.53 16.19 33.79
C GLY A 156 -36.64 16.92 34.80
N HIS A 157 -35.49 16.36 35.16
CA HIS A 157 -34.52 17.00 36.06
C HIS A 157 -33.28 17.47 35.29
N ILE A 158 -32.84 18.72 35.50
CA ILE A 158 -31.60 19.24 34.91
C ILE A 158 -30.42 18.41 35.45
N VAL A 159 -29.66 17.80 34.55
CA VAL A 159 -28.45 17.01 34.84
C VAL A 159 -27.19 17.63 34.25
N CYS A 160 -27.34 18.52 33.27
CA CYS A 160 -26.28 19.40 32.79
C CYS A 160 -26.89 20.80 32.59
N ASP A 161 -26.21 21.81 33.10
CA ASP A 161 -26.63 23.22 33.11
C ASP A 161 -25.56 24.02 32.36
N ASP A 162 -25.96 24.91 31.45
CA ASP A 162 -25.05 25.77 30.67
C ASP A 162 -23.92 25.01 29.90
N LEU A 163 -24.22 23.86 29.27
CA LEU A 163 -23.20 23.12 28.51
C LEU A 163 -22.78 23.87 27.23
N PRO A 164 -21.51 24.30 27.07
CA PRO A 164 -21.08 24.99 25.86
C PRO A 164 -21.08 24.05 24.64
N VAL A 165 -21.62 24.52 23.51
CA VAL A 165 -21.66 23.75 22.25
C VAL A 165 -20.51 24.16 21.34
N SER A 166 -19.76 23.18 20.83
CA SER A 166 -18.70 23.43 19.85
C SER A 166 -19.28 23.79 18.48
N VAL A 167 -18.53 24.55 17.67
CA VAL A 167 -18.95 24.95 16.32
C VAL A 167 -17.89 24.51 15.32
N GLN A 168 -18.30 23.71 14.33
CA GLN A 168 -17.42 23.20 13.27
C GLN A 168 -16.07 22.71 13.81
N ALA A 169 -16.09 21.96 14.92
CA ALA A 169 -14.89 21.41 15.52
C ALA A 169 -14.08 20.63 14.47
N THR A 170 -12.80 20.97 14.35
CA THR A 170 -11.89 20.39 13.36
C THR A 170 -11.18 19.12 13.86
N ASP A 171 -11.50 18.70 15.08
CA ASP A 171 -11.04 17.48 15.73
C ASP A 171 -12.25 16.90 16.50
N PRO A 172 -12.64 15.63 16.29
CA PRO A 172 -13.77 15.03 16.98
C PRO A 172 -13.60 15.02 18.51
N ASN A 173 -12.36 14.98 19.02
CA ASN A 173 -12.09 15.03 20.46
C ASN A 173 -12.34 16.42 21.08
N LEU A 174 -12.42 17.45 20.23
CA LEU A 174 -12.75 18.82 20.64
C LEU A 174 -14.24 19.12 20.49
N ALA A 175 -15.01 18.23 19.87
CA ALA A 175 -16.46 18.39 19.80
C ALA A 175 -17.07 18.26 21.20
N THR A 176 -18.08 19.09 21.49
CA THR A 176 -18.80 18.98 22.77
C THR A 176 -19.53 17.65 22.83
N THR A 177 -19.42 16.98 23.98
CA THR A 177 -20.20 15.79 24.30
C THR A 177 -20.88 15.93 25.66
N ALA A 178 -22.08 15.36 25.81
CA ALA A 178 -22.72 15.18 27.10
C ALA A 178 -22.75 13.70 27.48
N TYR A 179 -22.15 13.33 28.62
CA TYR A 179 -22.13 11.95 29.11
C TYR A 179 -23.04 11.83 30.35
N LEU A 180 -24.18 11.18 30.20
CA LEU A 180 -25.17 10.99 31.24
C LEU A 180 -25.10 9.56 31.77
N ARG A 181 -25.23 9.39 33.08
CA ARG A 181 -25.44 8.08 33.73
C ARG A 181 -26.83 8.06 34.34
N PHE A 182 -27.55 6.98 34.13
CA PHE A 182 -28.92 6.84 34.61
C PHE A 182 -29.27 5.39 34.86
N LYS A 183 -30.39 5.17 35.57
CA LYS A 183 -30.92 3.83 35.84
C LYS A 183 -32.24 3.65 35.13
N ALA A 184 -32.27 2.75 34.15
CA ALA A 184 -33.50 2.39 33.44
C ALA A 184 -34.34 1.43 34.28
N ARG A 185 -35.66 1.50 34.08
CA ARG A 185 -36.64 0.60 34.70
C ARG A 185 -37.37 -0.16 33.61
N ASP A 186 -37.69 -1.42 33.89
CA ASP A 186 -38.33 -2.29 32.91
C ASP A 186 -39.67 -1.71 32.45
N GLY A 187 -39.87 -1.62 31.13
CA GLY A 187 -41.09 -1.06 30.52
C GLY A 187 -41.28 0.45 30.66
N GLU A 188 -40.36 1.20 31.28
CA GLU A 188 -40.41 2.67 31.37
C GLU A 188 -39.47 3.32 30.33
N ASP A 189 -39.95 4.40 29.72
CA ASP A 189 -39.11 5.21 28.83
C ASP A 189 -38.12 6.07 29.62
N THR A 190 -36.89 6.18 29.12
CA THR A 190 -35.98 7.25 29.54
C THR A 190 -36.16 8.45 28.62
N VAL A 191 -36.36 9.64 29.20
CA VAL A 191 -36.60 10.87 28.45
C VAL A 191 -35.47 11.85 28.71
N VAL A 192 -34.82 12.29 27.65
CA VAL A 192 -33.76 13.31 27.68
C VAL A 192 -34.22 14.51 26.88
N VAL A 193 -34.22 15.71 27.48
CA VAL A 193 -34.58 16.95 26.80
C VAL A 193 -33.36 17.84 26.72
N LEU A 194 -32.99 18.25 25.51
CA LEU A 194 -31.99 19.28 25.27
C LEU A 194 -32.72 20.61 25.04
N ARG A 195 -32.33 21.65 25.79
CA ARG A 195 -32.88 23.00 25.68
C ARG A 195 -31.75 23.99 25.42
N ALA A 196 -31.88 24.78 24.37
CA ALA A 196 -30.97 25.90 24.17
C ALA A 196 -31.29 27.04 25.14
N GLU A 197 -30.26 27.61 25.73
CA GLU A 197 -30.42 28.72 26.66
C GLU A 197 -30.91 30.00 25.98
N THR A 198 -31.86 30.66 26.65
CA THR A 198 -32.59 31.79 26.06
C THR A 198 -32.23 33.14 26.66
N SER A 199 -31.62 33.16 27.84
CA SER A 199 -31.18 34.37 28.55
C SER A 199 -29.94 35.02 27.95
N GLY A 200 -29.13 34.28 27.19
CA GLY A 200 -27.86 34.76 26.64
C GLY A 200 -27.98 35.61 25.38
N HIS A 201 -26.84 36.09 24.88
CA HIS A 201 -26.73 36.99 23.73
C HIS A 201 -26.38 36.26 22.42
N GLU A 202 -26.40 34.93 22.43
CA GLU A 202 -25.95 34.11 21.33
C GLU A 202 -26.93 34.19 20.15
N THR A 203 -26.35 34.20 18.95
CA THR A 203 -27.12 34.39 17.71
C THR A 203 -27.89 33.15 17.27
N SER A 204 -27.49 31.97 17.77
CA SER A 204 -28.10 30.70 17.46
C SER A 204 -28.48 30.00 18.75
N LYS A 205 -29.77 30.08 19.13
CA LYS A 205 -30.33 29.41 20.32
C LYS A 205 -31.02 28.12 19.90
N ASN A 206 -30.25 27.24 19.28
CA ASN A 206 -30.75 25.99 18.70
C ASN A 206 -30.00 24.78 19.27
N VAL A 207 -30.54 23.59 19.01
CA VAL A 207 -29.99 22.31 19.44
C VAL A 207 -29.44 21.57 18.23
N HIS A 208 -28.21 21.08 18.32
CA HIS A 208 -27.55 20.29 17.28
C HIS A 208 -27.14 18.95 17.88
N VAL A 209 -27.72 17.85 17.40
CA VAL A 209 -27.35 16.50 17.80
C VAL A 209 -26.82 15.77 16.58
N ASN A 210 -25.56 15.35 16.64
CA ASN A 210 -24.91 14.68 15.51
C ASN A 210 -25.01 13.16 15.61
N GLY A 211 -24.95 12.63 16.83
CA GLY A 211 -24.92 11.20 17.09
C GLY A 211 -25.08 10.90 18.57
N PHE A 212 -25.25 9.63 18.90
CA PHE A 212 -25.34 9.19 20.30
C PHE A 212 -24.83 7.77 20.49
N GLU A 213 -24.49 7.45 21.74
CA GLU A 213 -24.05 6.12 22.14
C GLU A 213 -24.71 5.69 23.45
N ILE A 214 -25.05 4.40 23.56
CA ILE A 214 -25.53 3.78 24.80
C ILE A 214 -24.50 2.78 25.29
N ASP A 215 -24.20 2.86 26.59
CA ASP A 215 -23.33 1.93 27.31
C ASP A 215 -21.89 1.86 26.76
N THR A 216 -21.40 2.98 26.23
CA THR A 216 -19.98 3.15 25.86
C THR A 216 -19.22 3.96 26.92
N PRO A 217 -17.89 3.78 27.07
CA PRO A 217 -17.09 4.61 27.97
C PRO A 217 -17.08 6.09 27.58
N ASN A 218 -16.93 6.99 28.55
CA ASN A 218 -16.80 8.42 28.26
C ASN A 218 -15.46 8.70 27.57
N PRO A 219 -15.43 9.17 26.30
CA PRO A 219 -14.20 9.40 25.56
C PRO A 219 -13.30 10.46 26.19
N ARG A 220 -13.87 11.44 26.92
CA ARG A 220 -13.09 12.45 27.66
C ARG A 220 -12.39 11.88 28.90
N ALA A 221 -12.81 10.70 29.35
CA ALA A 221 -12.17 9.94 30.42
C ALA A 221 -11.25 8.82 29.89
N GLN A 222 -11.09 8.68 28.57
CA GLN A 222 -10.23 7.67 27.96
C GLN A 222 -8.88 8.27 27.51
N ALA A 223 -7.88 7.40 27.40
CA ALA A 223 -6.66 7.69 26.69
C ALA A 223 -6.95 7.98 25.20
N ASN A 224 -6.18 8.88 24.60
CA ASN A 224 -6.36 9.38 23.23
C ASN A 224 -5.01 9.51 22.51
N HIS A 225 -5.01 9.94 21.25
CA HIS A 225 -3.79 10.19 20.45
C HIS A 225 -2.70 9.11 20.57
N PRO A 226 -3.00 7.84 20.25
CA PRO A 226 -2.00 6.78 20.31
C PRO A 226 -0.85 7.04 19.34
N SER A 227 0.36 6.74 19.80
CA SER A 227 1.54 6.55 18.99
C SER A 227 2.18 5.20 19.36
N PRO A 228 2.44 4.28 18.42
CA PRO A 228 2.09 4.38 17.01
C PRO A 228 0.60 4.61 16.77
N ALA A 229 0.28 5.26 15.65
CA ALA A 229 -1.10 5.55 15.29
C ALA A 229 -1.90 4.24 15.20
N HIS A 230 -3.18 4.30 15.57
CA HIS A 230 -4.05 3.13 15.44
C HIS A 230 -4.10 2.65 13.98
N ALA A 231 -3.93 1.34 13.79
CA ALA A 231 -3.88 0.65 12.51
C ALA A 231 -2.70 1.07 11.61
N ASP A 232 -1.63 1.63 12.17
CA ASP A 232 -0.37 1.80 11.45
C ASP A 232 0.28 0.44 11.19
N GLU A 233 0.33 0.03 9.92
CA GLU A 233 0.89 -1.26 9.50
C GLU A 233 2.39 -1.22 9.16
N HIS A 234 3.03 -0.05 9.28
CA HIS A 234 4.41 0.20 8.85
C HIS A 234 5.27 0.87 9.94
N VAL A 235 5.01 0.55 11.20
CA VAL A 235 5.75 1.13 12.33
C VAL A 235 7.24 0.81 12.24
N ASP A 236 8.07 1.84 12.37
CA ASP A 236 9.52 1.66 12.41
C ASP A 236 9.98 1.06 13.74
N ALA A 237 10.24 -0.25 13.74
CA ALA A 237 10.83 -0.97 14.87
C ALA A 237 12.29 -1.40 14.59
N THR A 238 12.97 -0.76 13.62
CA THR A 238 14.31 -1.20 13.17
C THR A 238 15.39 -1.15 14.25
N THR A 239 15.18 -0.34 15.31
CA THR A 239 16.06 -0.28 16.48
C THR A 239 15.82 -1.41 17.49
N GLY A 240 14.86 -2.31 17.23
CA GLY A 240 14.45 -3.39 18.13
C GLY A 240 13.45 -2.97 19.21
N SER A 241 13.01 -1.71 19.21
CA SER A 241 12.04 -1.17 20.16
C SER A 241 11.07 -0.19 19.50
N VAL A 242 9.83 -0.17 19.99
CA VAL A 242 8.83 0.87 19.70
C VAL A 242 8.36 1.46 21.02
N THR A 243 8.31 2.77 21.12
CA THR A 243 7.72 3.43 22.29
C THR A 243 6.24 3.64 22.04
N LEU A 244 5.39 2.99 22.84
CA LEU A 244 3.98 3.33 22.91
C LEU A 244 3.85 4.64 23.67
N SER A 245 3.05 5.58 23.18
CA SER A 245 2.67 6.79 23.91
C SER A 245 1.23 7.19 23.60
N TRP A 246 0.59 7.90 24.51
CA TRP A 246 -0.79 8.36 24.35
C TRP A 246 -0.97 9.72 25.01
N GLY A 247 -2.02 10.43 24.61
CA GLY A 247 -2.58 11.52 25.39
C GLY A 247 -3.44 10.96 26.52
N GLY A 248 -3.29 11.48 27.74
CA GLY A 248 -4.11 11.09 28.88
C GLY A 248 -5.56 11.58 28.78
N ALA A 249 -6.42 11.08 29.66
CA ALA A 249 -7.81 11.54 29.78
C ALA A 249 -7.93 13.06 30.02
N MET A 250 -8.88 13.70 29.34
CA MET A 250 -9.18 15.13 29.50
C MET A 250 -9.81 15.47 30.85
N LEU A 251 -10.55 14.54 31.46
CA LEU A 251 -11.18 14.72 32.77
C LEU A 251 -10.22 14.53 33.96
N GLY A 252 -8.93 14.36 33.68
CA GLY A 252 -7.90 14.15 34.69
C GLY A 252 -7.80 12.68 35.12
N THR A 253 -6.56 12.23 35.27
CA THR A 253 -6.18 10.85 35.60
C THR A 253 -4.99 10.88 36.55
N ILE A 254 -4.86 9.87 37.41
CA ILE A 254 -3.74 9.71 38.34
C ILE A 254 -2.78 8.59 37.91
N SER A 255 -3.26 7.62 37.13
CA SER A 255 -2.44 6.54 36.59
C SER A 255 -3.15 5.80 35.45
N HIS A 256 -2.39 4.96 34.75
CA HIS A 256 -2.79 4.27 33.53
C HIS A 256 -2.53 2.77 33.65
N ASP A 257 -3.53 1.92 33.46
CA ASP A 257 -3.32 0.48 33.30
C ASP A 257 -3.08 0.16 31.83
N LEU A 258 -1.87 -0.30 31.48
CA LEU A 258 -1.51 -0.62 30.10
C LEU A 258 -1.70 -2.12 29.82
N TYR A 259 -2.31 -2.43 28.68
CA TYR A 259 -2.49 -3.80 28.17
C TYR A 259 -1.91 -3.91 26.76
N VAL A 260 -1.10 -4.93 26.51
CA VAL A 260 -0.47 -5.19 25.20
C VAL A 260 -0.44 -6.68 24.92
N GLY A 261 -0.82 -7.08 23.71
CA GLY A 261 -0.77 -8.46 23.23
C GLY A 261 -0.91 -8.53 21.71
N THR A 262 -1.01 -9.74 21.16
CA THR A 262 -1.13 -9.99 19.71
C THR A 262 -2.51 -10.55 19.31
N ASN A 263 -3.42 -10.68 20.29
CA ASN A 263 -4.80 -11.09 20.07
C ASN A 263 -5.74 -9.97 20.51
N ALA A 264 -6.50 -9.42 19.55
CA ALA A 264 -7.39 -8.29 19.77
C ALA A 264 -8.40 -8.54 20.89
N ALA A 265 -9.09 -9.68 20.85
CA ALA A 265 -10.13 -10.03 21.83
C ALA A 265 -9.55 -10.21 23.24
N ALA A 266 -8.39 -10.88 23.35
CA ALA A 266 -7.72 -11.10 24.63
C ALA A 266 -7.26 -9.79 25.26
N VAL A 267 -6.76 -8.83 24.46
CA VAL A 267 -6.39 -7.49 24.96
C VAL A 267 -7.65 -6.70 25.31
N ASP A 268 -8.71 -6.77 24.50
CA ASP A 268 -9.95 -6.04 24.76
C ASP A 268 -10.72 -6.55 25.99
N SER A 269 -10.61 -7.84 26.33
CA SER A 269 -11.19 -8.38 27.56
C SER A 269 -10.22 -8.43 28.75
N ALA A 270 -8.99 -7.92 28.59
CA ALA A 270 -7.95 -8.06 29.60
C ALA A 270 -8.29 -7.33 30.91
N THR A 271 -7.91 -7.96 32.02
CA THR A 271 -7.93 -7.43 33.40
C THR A 271 -6.51 -7.40 33.97
N LYS A 272 -6.31 -6.89 35.18
CA LYS A 272 -4.98 -6.79 35.82
C LYS A 272 -4.31 -8.16 36.05
N GLU A 273 -5.08 -9.24 36.03
CA GLU A 273 -4.63 -10.63 36.16
C GLU A 273 -4.21 -11.24 34.81
N SER A 274 -4.50 -10.56 33.69
CA SER A 274 -4.23 -11.06 32.35
C SER A 274 -2.76 -10.89 31.96
N ALA A 275 -2.21 -11.82 31.17
CA ALA A 275 -0.84 -11.73 30.64
C ALA A 275 -0.59 -10.48 29.76
N ALA A 276 -1.67 -9.89 29.23
CA ALA A 276 -1.62 -8.65 28.48
C ALA A 276 -1.27 -7.44 29.37
N PHE A 277 -1.56 -7.47 30.67
CA PHE A 277 -1.30 -6.35 31.58
C PHE A 277 0.21 -6.09 31.74
N LYS A 278 0.62 -4.86 31.45
CA LYS A 278 2.03 -4.41 31.50
C LYS A 278 2.34 -3.51 32.71
N GLY A 279 1.35 -3.26 33.55
CA GLY A 279 1.50 -2.53 34.80
C GLY A 279 0.65 -1.27 34.87
N ASN A 280 0.60 -0.70 36.08
CA ASN A 280 0.02 0.61 36.36
C ASN A 280 1.11 1.67 36.26
N LEU A 281 0.93 2.64 35.36
CA LEU A 281 1.94 3.61 34.95
C LEU A 281 1.51 5.02 35.36
N THR A 282 2.47 5.86 35.73
CA THR A 282 2.25 7.30 35.93
C THR A 282 2.66 8.13 34.70
N ALA A 283 3.44 7.53 33.80
CA ALA A 283 3.83 8.13 32.53
C ALA A 283 2.89 7.69 31.42
N THR A 284 2.70 8.55 30.42
CA THR A 284 1.90 8.27 29.22
C THR A 284 2.73 7.65 28.09
N GLN A 285 3.75 6.86 28.45
CA GLN A 285 4.64 6.18 27.51
C GLN A 285 5.18 4.87 28.07
N PHE A 286 5.44 3.90 27.18
CA PHE A 286 5.97 2.59 27.52
C PHE A 286 6.83 2.01 26.39
N PRO A 287 8.13 1.71 26.61
CA PRO A 287 8.97 1.07 25.62
C PRO A 287 8.62 -0.42 25.47
N LEU A 288 8.39 -0.84 24.23
CA LEU A 288 8.09 -2.23 23.87
C LEU A 288 9.25 -2.78 23.02
N THR A 289 9.71 -3.99 23.35
CA THR A 289 10.84 -4.66 22.69
C THR A 289 10.45 -6.08 22.27
N GLY A 290 11.31 -6.74 21.47
CA GLY A 290 11.05 -8.12 21.03
C GLY A 290 9.94 -8.25 20.00
N LEU A 291 9.65 -7.16 19.29
CA LEU A 291 8.60 -7.09 18.28
C LEU A 291 8.97 -7.92 17.03
N LYS A 292 8.00 -8.69 16.56
CA LYS A 292 8.04 -9.45 15.31
C LYS A 292 7.19 -8.77 14.25
N SER A 293 7.75 -8.55 13.07
CA SER A 293 7.10 -7.82 11.97
C SER A 293 5.99 -8.61 11.26
N HIS A 294 5.90 -9.92 11.49
CA HIS A 294 4.77 -10.72 11.01
C HIS A 294 3.51 -10.60 11.89
N LEU A 295 3.62 -10.06 13.11
CA LEU A 295 2.52 -9.94 14.08
C LEU A 295 1.90 -8.54 14.12
N THR A 296 0.58 -8.49 14.27
CA THR A 296 -0.14 -7.28 14.68
C THR A 296 -0.19 -7.22 16.21
N TYR A 297 0.18 -6.08 16.77
CA TYR A 297 0.11 -5.81 18.21
C TYR A 297 -1.13 -4.99 18.49
N TYR A 298 -1.90 -5.44 19.48
CA TYR A 298 -3.06 -4.75 20.01
C TYR A 298 -2.73 -4.24 21.40
N TRP A 299 -3.20 -3.03 21.70
CA TRP A 299 -2.95 -2.41 22.99
C TRP A 299 -4.09 -1.50 23.42
N ARG A 300 -4.23 -1.34 24.72
CA ARG A 300 -5.29 -0.55 25.35
C ARG A 300 -4.73 0.10 26.60
N VAL A 301 -5.20 1.29 26.91
CA VAL A 301 -4.86 1.99 28.15
C VAL A 301 -6.13 2.34 28.90
N ASP A 302 -6.29 1.78 30.10
CA ASP A 302 -7.40 2.13 30.98
C ASP A 302 -6.97 3.25 31.92
N GLU A 303 -7.78 4.31 31.98
CA GLU A 303 -7.49 5.52 32.74
C GLU A 303 -8.10 5.46 34.13
N ILE A 304 -7.33 5.86 35.15
CA ILE A 304 -7.76 5.77 36.55
C ILE A 304 -7.88 7.19 37.12
N ALA A 305 -9.10 7.59 37.44
CA ALA A 305 -9.37 8.87 38.07
C ALA A 305 -8.96 8.87 39.56
N SER A 306 -8.82 10.05 40.15
CA SER A 306 -8.45 10.23 41.57
C SER A 306 -9.41 9.59 42.57
N ASN A 307 -10.68 9.39 42.18
CA ASN A 307 -11.69 8.69 42.97
C ASN A 307 -11.68 7.16 42.80
N GLY A 308 -10.69 6.62 42.07
CA GLY A 308 -10.55 5.19 41.79
C GLY A 308 -11.42 4.67 40.64
N THR A 309 -12.17 5.53 39.95
CA THR A 309 -12.95 5.11 38.76
C THR A 309 -12.00 4.71 37.65
N VAL A 310 -12.17 3.49 37.13
CA VAL A 310 -11.45 2.99 35.95
C VAL A 310 -12.31 3.23 34.71
N THR A 311 -11.75 3.87 33.70
CA THR A 311 -12.38 4.02 32.38
C THR A 311 -11.60 3.18 31.37
N LYS A 312 -12.25 2.15 30.83
CA LYS A 312 -11.65 1.27 29.81
C LYS A 312 -11.30 2.09 28.57
N GLY A 313 -10.08 1.97 28.06
CA GLY A 313 -9.63 2.66 26.84
C GLY A 313 -10.12 2.02 25.54
N SER A 314 -9.90 2.71 24.43
CA SER A 314 -10.09 2.17 23.08
C SER A 314 -9.00 1.14 22.75
N LEU A 315 -9.36 0.11 21.97
CA LEU A 315 -8.39 -0.87 21.47
C LEU A 315 -7.64 -0.29 20.27
N TRP A 316 -6.34 -0.11 20.44
CA TRP A 316 -5.43 0.32 19.37
C TRP A 316 -4.65 -0.85 18.80
N SER A 317 -4.11 -0.67 17.59
CA SER A 317 -3.29 -1.70 16.95
C SER A 317 -2.19 -1.07 16.11
N PHE A 318 -1.11 -1.82 15.91
CA PHE A 318 -0.05 -1.47 14.96
C PHE A 318 0.72 -2.72 14.52
N ARG A 319 1.49 -2.61 13.45
CA ARG A 319 2.40 -3.66 12.97
C ARG A 319 3.78 -3.09 12.67
N PRO A 320 4.88 -3.74 13.12
CA PRO A 320 6.22 -3.35 12.70
C PRO A 320 6.42 -3.58 11.20
N ARG A 321 7.04 -2.61 10.51
CA ARG A 321 7.38 -2.75 9.08
C ARG A 321 8.40 -3.85 8.83
N GLN A 322 8.29 -4.50 7.68
CA GLN A 322 9.24 -5.48 7.14
C GLN A 322 9.55 -5.11 5.69
N LEU A 323 10.79 -5.33 5.24
CA LEU A 323 11.11 -5.17 3.82
C LEU A 323 10.19 -6.04 2.96
N ALA A 324 9.81 -5.56 1.79
CA ALA A 324 8.94 -6.26 0.86
C ALA A 324 9.52 -7.62 0.43
N PHE A 325 10.84 -7.66 0.24
CA PHE A 325 11.64 -8.84 -0.05
C PHE A 325 13.12 -8.50 0.22
N PRO A 326 14.02 -9.50 0.35
CA PRO A 326 15.45 -9.24 0.42
C PRO A 326 15.93 -8.43 -0.80
N GLY A 327 16.48 -7.24 -0.57
CA GLY A 327 16.93 -6.33 -1.64
C GLY A 327 15.91 -5.28 -2.08
N ALA A 328 14.72 -5.22 -1.47
CA ALA A 328 13.81 -4.09 -1.67
C ALA A 328 14.44 -2.79 -1.12
N GLU A 329 14.54 -1.77 -1.98
CA GLU A 329 15.16 -0.47 -1.66
C GLU A 329 14.18 0.69 -1.95
N GLY A 330 14.52 1.89 -1.50
CA GLY A 330 13.73 3.10 -1.76
C GLY A 330 12.46 3.22 -0.92
N TYR A 331 11.59 4.16 -1.26
CA TYR A 331 10.43 4.53 -0.43
C TYR A 331 9.30 3.50 -0.40
N GLY A 332 9.13 2.69 -1.45
CA GLY A 332 8.16 1.59 -1.51
C GLY A 332 8.63 0.28 -0.85
N ARG A 333 9.86 0.23 -0.30
CA ARG A 333 10.50 -1.00 0.18
C ARG A 333 9.79 -1.73 1.32
N PHE A 334 8.81 -1.11 1.96
CA PHE A 334 8.04 -1.70 3.07
C PHE A 334 6.62 -2.12 2.68
N ALA A 335 6.33 -2.21 1.37
CA ALA A 335 5.11 -2.84 0.88
C ALA A 335 4.95 -4.22 1.52
N ARG A 336 3.80 -4.48 2.15
CA ARG A 336 3.54 -5.77 2.80
C ARG A 336 3.34 -6.90 1.79
N GLY A 337 2.73 -6.60 0.64
CA GLY A 337 2.32 -7.61 -0.32
C GLY A 337 1.36 -8.64 0.29
N GLY A 338 1.43 -9.87 -0.20
CA GLY A 338 0.60 -11.00 0.23
C GLY A 338 0.98 -11.69 1.55
N ARG A 339 1.98 -11.19 2.28
CA ARG A 339 2.58 -11.87 3.45
C ARG A 339 1.54 -12.22 4.54
N GLY A 340 1.55 -13.47 4.99
CA GLY A 340 0.62 -14.01 5.97
C GLY A 340 -0.76 -14.34 5.39
N GLY A 341 -0.88 -14.34 4.06
CA GLY A 341 -2.10 -14.53 3.31
C GLY A 341 -2.21 -15.90 2.67
N VAL A 342 -3.13 -16.02 1.71
CA VAL A 342 -3.32 -17.23 0.91
C VAL A 342 -2.41 -17.24 -0.31
N VAL A 343 -2.17 -18.42 -0.88
CA VAL A 343 -1.53 -18.56 -2.20
C VAL A 343 -2.58 -18.82 -3.27
N ILE A 344 -2.48 -18.08 -4.38
CA ILE A 344 -3.37 -18.22 -5.54
C ILE A 344 -2.55 -18.56 -6.78
N HIS A 345 -2.86 -19.70 -7.39
CA HIS A 345 -2.18 -20.21 -8.57
C HIS A 345 -2.86 -19.72 -9.85
N VAL A 346 -2.07 -19.11 -10.74
CA VAL A 346 -2.45 -18.91 -12.14
C VAL A 346 -2.11 -20.18 -12.91
N THR A 347 -3.14 -20.89 -13.36
CA THR A 347 -3.06 -22.22 -13.97
C THR A 347 -3.42 -22.24 -15.45
N ASN A 348 -3.89 -21.12 -16.00
CA ASN A 348 -4.20 -20.98 -17.43
C ASN A 348 -3.91 -19.57 -17.95
N LEU A 349 -3.88 -19.44 -19.28
CA LEU A 349 -3.57 -18.20 -20.00
C LEU A 349 -4.81 -17.42 -20.46
N GLU A 350 -6.01 -17.85 -20.03
CA GLU A 350 -7.26 -17.19 -20.39
C GLU A 350 -7.34 -15.80 -19.72
N ASP A 351 -8.09 -14.88 -20.32
CA ASP A 351 -8.27 -13.52 -19.77
C ASP A 351 -9.06 -13.51 -18.45
N SER A 352 -10.01 -14.43 -18.26
CA SER A 352 -10.91 -14.46 -17.09
C SER A 352 -11.42 -15.87 -16.80
N GLY A 353 -11.97 -16.05 -15.60
CA GLY A 353 -12.44 -17.33 -15.07
C GLY A 353 -11.45 -17.96 -14.08
N PRO A 354 -11.87 -19.02 -13.37
CA PRO A 354 -11.04 -19.65 -12.35
C PRO A 354 -9.64 -20.01 -12.84
N GLY A 355 -8.62 -19.68 -12.05
CA GLY A 355 -7.23 -19.97 -12.35
C GLY A 355 -6.56 -19.01 -13.37
N SER A 356 -7.27 -17.96 -13.80
CA SER A 356 -6.67 -16.91 -14.63
C SER A 356 -5.97 -15.84 -13.78
N LEU A 357 -5.09 -15.05 -14.41
CA LEU A 357 -4.48 -13.89 -13.75
C LEU A 357 -5.52 -12.86 -13.25
N ARG A 358 -6.61 -12.68 -13.99
CA ARG A 358 -7.69 -11.76 -13.60
C ARG A 358 -8.40 -12.25 -12.34
N ASP A 359 -8.72 -13.55 -12.25
CA ASP A 359 -9.33 -14.13 -11.06
C ASP A 359 -8.41 -14.03 -9.83
N ALA A 360 -7.11 -14.24 -10.03
CA ALA A 360 -6.12 -14.08 -8.97
C ALA A 360 -6.01 -12.63 -8.44
N ILE A 361 -6.18 -11.64 -9.32
CA ILE A 361 -6.07 -10.22 -8.97
C ILE A 361 -7.39 -9.64 -8.46
N GLU A 362 -8.50 -9.83 -9.16
CA GLU A 362 -9.77 -9.16 -8.90
C GLU A 362 -10.68 -9.97 -7.95
N GLY A 363 -10.37 -11.25 -7.73
CA GLY A 363 -11.11 -12.12 -6.82
C GLY A 363 -10.96 -11.73 -5.35
N ASN A 364 -11.98 -12.08 -4.55
CA ASN A 364 -12.02 -11.77 -3.12
C ASN A 364 -11.27 -12.84 -2.28
N HIS A 365 -9.94 -12.76 -2.29
CA HIS A 365 -9.07 -13.72 -1.61
C HIS A 365 -8.42 -13.18 -0.33
N GLY A 366 -8.59 -11.88 -0.02
CA GLY A 366 -7.84 -11.21 1.06
C GLY A 366 -6.37 -10.98 0.70
N PRO A 367 -5.46 -10.86 1.70
CA PRO A 367 -4.02 -10.86 1.46
C PRO A 367 -3.60 -12.11 0.70
N ARG A 368 -2.86 -11.94 -0.41
CA ARG A 368 -2.55 -13.05 -1.29
C ARG A 368 -1.23 -12.90 -2.04
N THR A 369 -0.56 -14.03 -2.21
CA THR A 369 0.59 -14.17 -3.11
C THR A 369 0.15 -14.96 -4.34
N VAL A 370 0.34 -14.37 -5.52
CA VAL A 370 0.00 -14.98 -6.81
C VAL A 370 1.26 -15.62 -7.39
N VAL A 371 1.18 -16.93 -7.59
CA VAL A 371 2.21 -17.77 -8.22
C VAL A 371 1.71 -18.29 -9.57
N PHE A 372 2.62 -18.69 -10.45
CA PHE A 372 2.31 -19.06 -11.83
C PHE A 372 2.73 -20.50 -12.13
N ASP A 373 1.75 -21.34 -12.45
CA ASP A 373 1.98 -22.72 -12.86
C ASP A 373 2.14 -22.85 -14.38
N VAL A 374 1.91 -21.76 -15.11
CA VAL A 374 2.00 -21.71 -16.57
C VAL A 374 2.96 -20.64 -17.07
N SER A 375 3.55 -20.88 -18.24
CA SER A 375 4.27 -19.88 -19.04
C SER A 375 3.44 -19.50 -20.26
N GLY A 376 3.62 -18.29 -20.79
CA GLY A 376 2.96 -17.91 -22.04
C GLY A 376 2.45 -16.47 -22.10
N LEU A 377 1.68 -16.23 -23.17
CA LEU A 377 1.03 -14.95 -23.44
C LEU A 377 -0.37 -14.92 -22.82
N ILE A 378 -0.60 -13.98 -21.91
CA ILE A 378 -1.94 -13.67 -21.40
C ILE A 378 -2.50 -12.50 -22.22
N SER A 379 -3.48 -12.80 -23.07
CA SER A 379 -4.13 -11.83 -23.95
C SER A 379 -5.35 -11.21 -23.28
N LEU A 380 -5.18 -10.03 -22.73
CA LEU A 380 -6.26 -9.35 -22.02
C LEU A 380 -7.35 -8.83 -22.97
N LYS A 381 -8.61 -8.92 -22.54
CA LYS A 381 -9.78 -8.38 -23.25
C LYS A 381 -10.16 -6.98 -22.78
N SER A 382 -9.84 -6.66 -21.53
CA SER A 382 -9.90 -5.32 -20.93
C SER A 382 -8.74 -5.13 -19.96
N ASP A 383 -8.48 -3.91 -19.53
CA ASP A 383 -7.47 -3.64 -18.51
C ASP A 383 -7.72 -4.50 -17.25
N ILE A 384 -6.63 -4.92 -16.59
CA ILE A 384 -6.65 -5.36 -15.18
C ILE A 384 -6.05 -4.21 -14.39
N THR A 385 -6.84 -3.64 -13.48
CA THR A 385 -6.38 -2.56 -12.59
C THR A 385 -6.46 -3.01 -11.14
N ILE A 386 -5.31 -3.13 -10.49
CA ILE A 386 -5.23 -3.37 -9.05
C ILE A 386 -5.59 -2.05 -8.35
N THR A 387 -6.58 -2.08 -7.45
CA THR A 387 -7.06 -0.90 -6.74
C THR A 387 -6.95 -1.04 -5.22
N GLY A 388 -7.22 0.04 -4.49
CA GLY A 388 -7.30 0.01 -3.02
C GLY A 388 -8.38 -0.91 -2.46
N ALA A 389 -9.32 -1.40 -3.29
CA ALA A 389 -10.29 -2.42 -2.91
C ALA A 389 -9.69 -3.84 -2.83
N GLN A 390 -8.51 -4.06 -3.43
CA GLN A 390 -7.79 -5.34 -3.38
C GLN A 390 -6.36 -5.18 -2.83
N PRO A 391 -6.19 -4.68 -1.58
CA PRO A 391 -4.88 -4.46 -0.99
C PRO A 391 -4.13 -5.77 -0.73
N TYR A 392 -2.85 -5.65 -0.35
CA TYR A 392 -2.02 -6.78 0.13
C TYR A 392 -1.83 -7.87 -0.94
N LEU A 393 -1.15 -7.53 -2.03
CA LEU A 393 -0.93 -8.41 -3.17
C LEU A 393 0.56 -8.54 -3.50
N THR A 394 1.05 -9.78 -3.61
CA THR A 394 2.33 -10.08 -4.27
C THR A 394 2.07 -10.76 -5.61
N LEU A 395 2.55 -10.18 -6.72
CA LEU A 395 2.64 -10.85 -8.02
C LEU A 395 4.06 -11.38 -8.21
N ALA A 396 4.23 -12.71 -8.12
CA ALA A 396 5.54 -13.37 -8.13
C ALA A 396 5.83 -14.02 -9.49
N GLY A 397 6.10 -13.20 -10.52
CA GLY A 397 6.32 -13.67 -11.90
C GLY A 397 7.50 -14.64 -12.07
N GLN A 398 8.46 -14.63 -11.15
CA GLN A 398 9.61 -15.53 -11.16
C GLN A 398 9.25 -17.01 -10.93
N THR A 399 8.04 -17.31 -10.47
CA THR A 399 7.56 -18.69 -10.24
C THR A 399 7.18 -19.42 -11.54
N ALA A 400 6.82 -18.66 -12.58
CA ALA A 400 6.39 -19.19 -13.86
C ALA A 400 7.44 -20.13 -14.48
N PRO A 401 7.05 -21.26 -15.10
CA PRO A 401 7.97 -22.10 -15.84
C PRO A 401 8.48 -21.42 -17.14
N GLY A 402 9.41 -22.08 -17.83
CA GLY A 402 9.81 -21.71 -19.20
C GLY A 402 10.37 -20.29 -19.31
N LYS A 403 9.84 -19.52 -20.27
CA LYS A 403 10.18 -18.11 -20.48
C LYS A 403 9.38 -17.14 -19.58
N GLY A 404 8.50 -17.66 -18.72
CA GLY A 404 7.63 -16.87 -17.86
C GLY A 404 6.36 -16.35 -18.54
N ILE A 405 5.77 -15.31 -17.96
CA ILE A 405 4.50 -14.72 -18.41
C ILE A 405 4.73 -13.36 -19.09
N CYS A 406 4.02 -13.14 -20.19
CA CYS A 406 3.88 -11.82 -20.79
C CYS A 406 2.40 -11.44 -20.98
N VAL A 407 2.01 -10.30 -20.42
CA VAL A 407 0.68 -9.71 -20.53
C VAL A 407 0.64 -8.78 -21.73
N ARG A 408 -0.40 -8.86 -22.55
CA ARG A 408 -0.53 -8.06 -23.77
C ARG A 408 -1.94 -7.59 -24.08
N ASN A 409 -2.03 -6.75 -25.13
CA ASN A 409 -3.25 -6.23 -25.75
C ASN A 409 -4.03 -5.20 -24.91
N GLN A 410 -4.04 -5.33 -23.59
CA GLN A 410 -4.58 -4.35 -22.65
C GLN A 410 -3.60 -4.12 -21.51
N MET A 411 -3.85 -3.09 -20.69
CA MET A 411 -2.96 -2.72 -19.59
C MET A 411 -3.16 -3.64 -18.38
N LEU A 412 -2.05 -4.09 -17.79
CA LEU A 412 -1.99 -4.49 -16.38
C LEU A 412 -1.39 -3.31 -15.60
N GLY A 413 -2.12 -2.75 -14.64
CA GLY A 413 -1.70 -1.57 -13.92
C GLY A 413 -2.27 -1.47 -12.51
N LEU A 414 -1.88 -0.42 -11.80
CA LEU A 414 -2.26 -0.10 -10.44
C LEU A 414 -2.81 1.32 -10.38
N SER A 415 -3.91 1.51 -9.63
CA SER A 415 -4.53 2.81 -9.40
C SER A 415 -5.13 2.88 -8.01
N GLY A 416 -4.58 3.73 -7.14
CA GLY A 416 -4.97 3.82 -5.73
C GLY A 416 -4.71 2.56 -4.91
N ALA A 417 -3.91 1.62 -5.43
CA ALA A 417 -3.56 0.38 -4.77
C ALA A 417 -2.66 0.63 -3.55
N ARG A 418 -2.74 -0.25 -2.55
CA ARG A 418 -1.86 -0.21 -1.38
C ARG A 418 -1.26 -1.57 -1.06
N ASP A 419 -0.03 -1.57 -0.57
CA ASP A 419 0.70 -2.79 -0.18
C ASP A 419 0.82 -3.81 -1.30
N VAL A 420 1.39 -3.39 -2.44
CA VAL A 420 1.54 -4.25 -3.62
C VAL A 420 3.01 -4.43 -3.98
N ILE A 421 3.38 -5.69 -4.18
CA ILE A 421 4.68 -6.12 -4.71
C ILE A 421 4.44 -6.71 -6.09
N CYS A 422 5.11 -6.18 -7.12
CA CYS A 422 5.05 -6.72 -8.48
C CYS A 422 6.46 -7.02 -8.97
N ARG A 423 6.76 -8.29 -9.25
CA ARG A 423 8.10 -8.70 -9.69
C ARG A 423 8.08 -9.62 -10.90
N PHE A 424 9.06 -9.45 -11.79
CA PHE A 424 9.33 -10.36 -12.90
C PHE A 424 8.13 -10.61 -13.84
N ILE A 425 7.33 -9.57 -14.10
CA ILE A 425 6.24 -9.62 -15.08
C ILE A 425 6.62 -8.78 -16.31
N ARG A 426 6.23 -9.26 -17.49
CA ARG A 426 6.31 -8.50 -18.73
C ARG A 426 4.97 -7.93 -19.12
N ILE A 427 4.94 -6.65 -19.45
CA ILE A 427 3.75 -5.93 -19.88
C ILE A 427 4.05 -5.30 -21.24
N ARG A 428 3.46 -5.87 -22.29
CA ARG A 428 3.73 -5.51 -23.69
C ARG A 428 2.42 -5.31 -24.40
N VAL A 429 1.87 -4.11 -24.25
CA VAL A 429 0.48 -3.80 -24.64
C VAL A 429 0.30 -3.90 -26.15
N GLY A 430 1.15 -3.23 -26.94
CA GLY A 430 1.07 -3.22 -28.40
C GLY A 430 -0.18 -2.51 -28.92
N ASP A 431 -0.32 -2.40 -30.24
CA ASP A 431 -1.36 -1.58 -30.89
C ASP A 431 -2.64 -2.32 -31.26
N LEU A 432 -2.76 -3.61 -30.93
CA LEU A 432 -3.83 -4.49 -31.41
C LEU A 432 -5.23 -4.08 -30.92
N SER A 433 -5.33 -3.44 -29.75
CA SER A 433 -6.61 -2.97 -29.22
C SER A 433 -7.18 -1.78 -30.00
N GLY A 434 -6.36 -1.08 -30.78
CA GLY A 434 -6.69 0.19 -31.41
C GLY A 434 -6.94 1.33 -30.43
N GLN A 435 -6.74 1.11 -29.13
CA GLN A 435 -6.87 2.12 -28.09
C GLN A 435 -5.52 2.75 -27.80
N THR A 436 -5.53 4.03 -27.45
CA THR A 436 -4.36 4.68 -26.85
C THR A 436 -4.24 4.21 -25.41
N GLN A 437 -3.17 3.48 -25.09
CA GLN A 437 -2.92 2.95 -23.76
C GLN A 437 -1.53 3.28 -23.24
N ASN A 438 -1.40 3.25 -21.91
CA ASN A 438 -0.10 3.15 -21.26
C ASN A 438 0.39 1.70 -21.30
N GLY A 439 1.70 1.49 -21.16
CA GLY A 439 2.25 0.17 -20.89
C GLY A 439 1.77 -0.36 -19.53
N THR A 440 1.88 0.46 -18.48
CA THR A 440 1.37 0.19 -17.12
C THR A 440 1.13 1.49 -16.34
N GLY A 441 0.67 1.40 -15.09
CA GLY A 441 0.40 2.55 -14.22
C GLY A 441 0.52 2.21 -12.74
N MET A 442 0.81 3.24 -11.94
CA MET A 442 0.90 3.24 -10.48
C MET A 442 0.40 4.59 -9.94
N ALA A 443 -0.73 5.07 -10.46
CA ALA A 443 -1.29 6.35 -10.05
C ALA A 443 -1.87 6.24 -8.64
N GLY A 444 -1.60 7.20 -7.76
CA GLY A 444 -2.23 7.26 -6.43
C GLY A 444 -1.87 6.12 -5.46
N VAL A 445 -0.90 5.26 -5.78
CA VAL A 445 -0.56 4.07 -4.98
C VAL A 445 0.13 4.42 -3.66
N ASP A 446 0.09 3.53 -2.67
CA ASP A 446 0.77 3.70 -1.38
C ASP A 446 1.45 2.42 -0.90
N HIS A 447 2.70 2.49 -0.47
CA HIS A 447 3.54 1.32 -0.14
C HIS A 447 3.52 0.28 -1.28
N VAL A 448 4.06 0.68 -2.44
CA VAL A 448 4.12 -0.18 -3.63
C VAL A 448 5.55 -0.26 -4.16
N ILE A 449 5.93 -1.46 -4.57
CA ILE A 449 7.21 -1.71 -5.26
C ILE A 449 7.00 -2.53 -6.54
N MET A 450 7.58 -2.02 -7.63
CA MET A 450 7.75 -2.76 -8.88
C MET A 450 9.25 -3.00 -9.10
N ASP A 451 9.64 -4.27 -9.16
CA ASP A 451 11.04 -4.70 -9.27
C ASP A 451 11.21 -5.71 -10.42
N HIS A 452 12.25 -5.53 -11.24
CA HIS A 452 12.56 -6.46 -12.34
C HIS A 452 11.39 -6.75 -13.29
N CYS A 453 10.56 -5.76 -13.60
CA CYS A 453 9.54 -5.89 -14.65
C CYS A 453 10.09 -5.39 -15.98
N SER A 454 9.44 -5.77 -17.08
CA SER A 454 9.72 -5.21 -18.41
C SER A 454 8.45 -4.66 -19.03
N VAL A 455 8.49 -3.40 -19.46
CA VAL A 455 7.35 -2.66 -20.00
C VAL A 455 7.69 -2.14 -21.40
N SER A 456 6.86 -2.47 -22.39
CA SER A 456 7.05 -2.00 -23.76
C SER A 456 5.75 -1.72 -24.49
N TRP A 457 5.88 -0.97 -25.57
CA TRP A 457 4.83 -0.75 -26.57
C TRP A 457 3.53 -0.12 -26.02
N GLY A 458 3.65 0.78 -25.05
CA GLY A 458 2.58 1.75 -24.73
C GLY A 458 2.51 2.84 -25.81
N GLN A 459 1.32 3.39 -26.07
CA GLN A 459 1.08 4.45 -27.06
C GLN A 459 1.01 5.85 -26.47
N ASP A 460 0.60 6.00 -25.20
CA ASP A 460 0.68 7.28 -24.48
C ASP A 460 1.99 7.36 -23.68
N GLU A 461 2.20 6.43 -22.73
CA GLU A 461 3.48 6.28 -22.04
C GLU A 461 3.76 4.84 -21.58
N GLY A 462 5.03 4.49 -21.34
CA GLY A 462 5.40 3.22 -20.74
C GLY A 462 4.83 3.05 -19.33
N ILE A 463 5.05 4.03 -18.44
CA ILE A 463 4.53 4.00 -17.07
C ILE A 463 4.09 5.38 -16.55
N SER A 464 3.02 5.40 -15.75
CA SER A 464 2.55 6.61 -15.06
C SER A 464 2.51 6.39 -13.55
N THR A 465 3.12 7.27 -12.74
CA THR A 465 3.13 7.16 -11.27
C THR A 465 2.55 8.37 -10.55
N ARG A 466 1.73 9.16 -11.26
CA ARG A 466 1.20 10.44 -10.76
C ARG A 466 0.50 10.26 -9.41
N SER A 467 0.75 11.20 -8.49
CA SER A 467 0.11 11.23 -7.16
C SER A 467 0.34 9.98 -6.29
N ALA A 468 1.32 9.13 -6.61
CA ALA A 468 1.74 8.05 -5.71
C ALA A 468 2.13 8.57 -4.32
N LYS A 469 2.21 7.72 -3.32
CA LYS A 469 2.64 8.07 -1.95
C LYS A 469 4.01 7.45 -1.71
N ASN A 470 4.10 6.32 -1.01
CA ASN A 470 5.36 5.59 -0.80
C ASN A 470 5.61 4.60 -1.95
N LEU A 471 6.44 4.98 -2.92
CA LEU A 471 6.65 4.19 -4.15
C LEU A 471 8.14 3.88 -4.41
N THR A 472 8.42 2.66 -4.87
CA THR A 472 9.68 2.30 -5.53
C THR A 472 9.43 1.70 -6.92
N LEU A 473 10.12 2.21 -7.93
CA LEU A 473 10.36 1.53 -9.20
C LEU A 473 11.85 1.21 -9.31
N GLN A 474 12.20 -0.07 -9.23
CA GLN A 474 13.59 -0.51 -9.29
C GLN A 474 13.82 -1.57 -10.36
N ARG A 475 15.02 -1.57 -10.95
CA ARG A 475 15.51 -2.60 -11.87
C ARG A 475 14.54 -2.95 -13.00
N THR A 476 13.69 -2.02 -13.38
CA THR A 476 12.66 -2.21 -14.42
C THR A 476 13.18 -1.72 -15.76
N LEU A 477 12.88 -2.47 -16.82
CA LEU A 477 13.17 -2.10 -18.19
C LEU A 477 11.92 -1.44 -18.80
N ILE A 478 12.05 -0.22 -19.30
CA ILE A 478 11.00 0.49 -20.03
C ILE A 478 11.54 0.81 -21.41
N ALA A 479 11.02 0.15 -22.43
CA ALA A 479 11.57 0.31 -23.77
C ALA A 479 10.53 0.33 -24.87
N GLU A 480 10.89 0.99 -25.98
CA GLU A 480 10.13 0.94 -27.23
C GLU A 480 8.67 1.38 -27.06
N ALA A 481 8.41 2.47 -26.33
CA ALA A 481 7.11 3.14 -26.41
C ALA A 481 6.81 3.48 -27.88
N LEU A 482 5.60 3.15 -28.34
CA LEU A 482 5.27 3.25 -29.76
C LEU A 482 5.16 4.72 -30.18
N ASN A 483 5.94 5.10 -31.19
CA ASN A 483 6.23 6.50 -31.47
C ASN A 483 5.13 7.20 -32.28
N ILE A 484 4.92 6.79 -33.53
CA ILE A 484 3.87 7.34 -34.40
C ILE A 484 2.71 6.34 -34.47
N ALA A 485 2.07 6.11 -33.33
CA ALA A 485 1.11 5.03 -33.11
C ALA A 485 -0.38 5.44 -33.19
N GLY A 486 -0.68 6.64 -33.71
CA GLY A 486 -2.07 7.11 -33.86
C GLY A 486 -2.75 7.48 -32.54
N HIS A 487 -2.05 8.18 -31.66
CA HIS A 487 -2.59 8.61 -30.36
C HIS A 487 -3.89 9.44 -30.52
N LYS A 488 -4.96 9.04 -29.82
CA LYS A 488 -6.34 9.56 -30.00
C LYS A 488 -6.50 11.08 -29.85
N ASN A 489 -5.66 11.70 -29.02
CA ASN A 489 -5.71 13.15 -28.75
C ASN A 489 -4.85 14.00 -29.71
N TYR A 490 -4.15 13.42 -30.68
CA TYR A 490 -3.24 14.16 -31.55
C TYR A 490 -3.48 13.87 -33.04
N PRO A 491 -3.11 14.79 -33.94
CA PRO A 491 -3.19 14.55 -35.38
C PRO A 491 -2.35 13.35 -35.82
N PRO A 492 -2.74 12.66 -36.91
CA PRO A 492 -1.92 11.60 -37.52
C PRO A 492 -0.49 12.07 -37.81
N GLY A 493 0.50 11.20 -37.59
CA GLY A 493 1.91 11.52 -37.78
C GLY A 493 2.62 12.13 -36.56
N THR A 494 1.90 12.40 -35.46
CA THR A 494 2.50 12.94 -34.23
C THR A 494 3.38 11.88 -33.53
N THR A 495 4.60 12.25 -33.16
CA THR A 495 5.49 11.43 -32.34
C THR A 495 5.13 11.54 -30.86
N HIS A 496 4.88 10.41 -30.20
CA HIS A 496 4.39 10.34 -28.82
C HIS A 496 4.88 9.09 -28.06
N GLY A 497 5.97 8.46 -28.49
CA GLY A 497 6.52 7.27 -27.82
C GLY A 497 7.23 7.61 -26.52
N TYR A 498 6.48 7.84 -25.43
CA TYR A 498 7.04 8.32 -24.17
C TYR A 498 7.34 7.21 -23.16
N ALA A 499 8.43 7.35 -22.41
CA ALA A 499 8.79 6.36 -21.40
C ALA A 499 7.91 6.49 -20.14
N ALA A 500 7.83 7.68 -19.54
CA ALA A 500 7.16 7.79 -18.25
C ALA A 500 6.71 9.21 -17.84
N SER A 501 5.60 9.28 -17.10
CA SER A 501 5.23 10.44 -16.26
C SER A 501 5.26 10.04 -14.79
N VAL A 502 6.14 10.67 -14.03
CA VAL A 502 6.43 10.27 -12.66
C VAL A 502 6.11 11.38 -11.67
N GLY A 503 5.39 11.01 -10.62
CA GLY A 503 5.02 11.89 -9.53
C GLY A 503 4.89 11.10 -8.24
N GLY A 504 4.43 11.80 -7.21
CA GLY A 504 4.08 11.21 -5.93
C GLY A 504 4.52 12.06 -4.74
N ASP A 505 3.86 11.89 -3.59
CA ASP A 505 4.30 12.47 -2.34
C ASP A 505 5.76 12.10 -2.06
N ILE A 506 6.16 10.83 -2.23
CA ILE A 506 7.58 10.44 -2.27
C ILE A 506 7.90 9.15 -3.07
N ALA A 507 8.67 9.26 -4.17
CA ALA A 507 8.97 8.10 -5.03
C ALA A 507 10.47 7.89 -5.27
N SER A 508 10.95 6.65 -5.14
CA SER A 508 12.27 6.20 -5.60
C SER A 508 12.18 5.58 -7.00
N LEU A 509 12.96 6.11 -7.94
CA LEU A 509 13.08 5.61 -9.31
C LEU A 509 14.55 5.34 -9.60
N HIS A 510 14.97 4.08 -9.49
CA HIS A 510 16.39 3.77 -9.51
C HIS A 510 16.80 2.44 -10.14
N HIS A 511 18.03 2.40 -10.67
CA HIS A 511 18.57 1.23 -11.38
C HIS A 511 17.69 0.74 -12.54
N ASN A 512 16.87 1.61 -13.14
CA ASN A 512 16.02 1.26 -14.29
C ASN A 512 16.77 1.47 -15.61
N LEU A 513 16.33 0.77 -16.66
CA LEU A 513 16.76 1.01 -18.03
C LEU A 513 15.59 1.61 -18.82
N LEU A 514 15.77 2.83 -19.33
CA LEU A 514 14.84 3.48 -20.24
C LEU A 514 15.50 3.56 -21.61
N ALA A 515 15.05 2.76 -22.56
CA ALA A 515 15.72 2.66 -23.85
C ALA A 515 14.75 2.82 -25.01
N HIS A 516 15.18 3.46 -26.10
CA HIS A 516 14.40 3.46 -27.33
C HIS A 516 13.01 4.12 -27.17
N ASN A 517 12.94 5.21 -26.41
CA ASN A 517 11.72 6.00 -26.22
C ASN A 517 11.93 7.42 -26.75
N GLU A 518 11.01 7.94 -27.56
CA GLU A 518 11.09 9.28 -28.16
C GLU A 518 11.30 10.39 -27.13
N GLY A 519 10.72 10.25 -25.93
CA GLY A 519 10.77 11.28 -24.91
C GLY A 519 10.32 10.87 -23.51
N ARG A 520 10.31 11.85 -22.59
CA ARG A 520 9.86 11.71 -21.19
C ARG A 520 10.61 10.62 -20.43
N ASN A 521 11.93 10.70 -20.50
CA ASN A 521 12.85 9.78 -19.83
C ASN A 521 13.53 10.52 -18.67
N TRP A 522 12.86 11.15 -17.71
CA TRP A 522 11.50 11.03 -17.16
C TRP A 522 10.65 12.30 -17.36
N SER A 523 9.32 12.23 -17.43
CA SER A 523 8.49 13.43 -17.25
C SER A 523 8.11 13.61 -15.78
N LEU A 524 8.63 14.66 -15.15
CA LEU A 524 8.34 15.05 -13.77
C LEU A 524 6.93 15.66 -13.71
N ALA A 525 6.04 14.96 -13.02
CA ALA A 525 4.62 15.23 -12.92
C ALA A 525 4.20 15.30 -11.44
N GLY A 526 4.87 16.16 -10.67
CA GLY A 526 4.65 16.30 -9.22
C GLY A 526 3.24 16.77 -8.85
N GLY A 527 2.54 17.44 -9.77
CA GLY A 527 1.18 17.92 -9.56
C GLY A 527 1.12 19.00 -8.49
N LEU A 528 -0.03 19.10 -7.82
CA LEU A 528 -0.25 20.00 -6.70
C LEU A 528 -0.55 19.19 -5.43
N ASP A 529 -0.11 19.71 -4.29
CA ASP A 529 -0.51 19.22 -2.97
C ASP A 529 -1.95 19.68 -2.62
N PRO A 530 -2.55 19.18 -1.52
CA PRO A 530 -3.93 19.55 -1.14
C PRO A 530 -4.17 21.05 -0.92
N ASP A 531 -3.11 21.82 -0.66
CA ASP A 531 -3.15 23.27 -0.46
C ASP A 531 -3.02 24.05 -1.79
N GLY A 532 -2.89 23.33 -2.92
CA GLY A 532 -2.76 23.91 -4.25
C GLY A 532 -1.35 24.42 -4.59
N SER A 533 -0.34 24.07 -3.79
CA SER A 533 1.08 24.36 -4.06
C SER A 533 1.74 23.22 -4.83
N TYR A 534 2.90 23.44 -5.45
CA TYR A 534 3.64 22.36 -6.13
C TYR A 534 3.87 21.16 -5.20
N GLY A 535 3.42 19.99 -5.65
CA GLY A 535 3.66 18.70 -5.01
C GLY A 535 4.82 17.93 -5.66
N GLY A 536 5.12 16.76 -5.12
CA GLY A 536 6.09 15.83 -5.70
C GLY A 536 7.45 15.82 -5.01
N ARG A 537 7.82 14.69 -4.39
CA ARG A 537 9.21 14.43 -3.95
C ARG A 537 9.77 13.21 -4.70
N LEU A 538 10.75 13.43 -5.56
CA LEU A 538 11.26 12.38 -6.47
C LEU A 538 12.74 12.12 -6.25
N ASP A 539 13.07 10.86 -5.96
CA ASP A 539 14.44 10.36 -5.85
C ASP A 539 14.81 9.57 -7.10
N ILE A 540 15.51 10.22 -8.03
CA ILE A 540 15.82 9.68 -9.36
C ILE A 540 17.33 9.47 -9.47
N PHE A 541 17.79 8.22 -9.30
CA PHE A 541 19.22 7.95 -9.29
C PHE A 541 19.60 6.63 -9.96
N ASN A 542 20.84 6.57 -10.45
CA ASN A 542 21.41 5.37 -11.05
C ASN A 542 20.57 4.72 -12.17
N ASN A 543 19.74 5.49 -12.87
CA ASN A 543 19.04 5.01 -14.05
C ASN A 543 19.95 5.09 -15.29
N VAL A 544 19.76 4.18 -16.23
CA VAL A 544 20.37 4.20 -17.56
C VAL A 544 19.32 4.62 -18.57
N VAL A 545 19.62 5.65 -19.35
CA VAL A 545 18.74 6.14 -20.41
C VAL A 545 19.48 6.03 -21.74
N TYR A 546 18.87 5.37 -22.73
CA TYR A 546 19.48 5.13 -24.03
C TYR A 546 18.56 5.50 -25.20
N ASN A 547 19.13 6.15 -26.21
CA ASN A 547 18.48 6.42 -27.50
C ASN A 547 17.08 7.07 -27.39
N TRP A 548 17.06 8.37 -27.06
CA TRP A 548 15.85 9.19 -27.10
C TRP A 548 15.72 9.96 -28.41
N GLY A 549 14.55 10.57 -28.67
CA GLY A 549 14.31 11.47 -29.78
C GLY A 549 14.45 12.93 -29.36
N HIS A 550 13.30 13.62 -29.24
CA HIS A 550 13.25 15.06 -28.96
C HIS A 550 13.02 15.46 -27.50
N ARG A 551 13.03 14.53 -26.52
CA ARG A 551 12.92 14.87 -25.08
C ARG A 551 13.74 13.92 -24.18
N THR A 552 14.28 14.44 -23.08
CA THR A 552 14.96 13.68 -22.00
C THR A 552 14.13 13.75 -20.71
N THR A 553 14.72 14.12 -19.55
CA THR A 553 13.95 14.43 -18.34
C THR A 553 13.43 15.86 -18.38
N ASP A 554 12.12 16.06 -18.24
CA ASP A 554 11.48 17.38 -18.24
C ASP A 554 10.21 17.44 -17.37
N GLY A 555 9.56 18.59 -17.24
CA GLY A 555 8.38 18.78 -16.36
C GLY A 555 8.77 19.37 -15.00
N GLY A 556 7.95 19.19 -13.96
CA GLY A 556 8.30 19.70 -12.64
C GLY A 556 7.68 18.98 -11.44
N ALA A 557 8.40 19.04 -10.32
CA ALA A 557 8.01 18.55 -9.01
C ALA A 557 8.67 19.41 -7.92
N ARG A 558 8.11 19.39 -6.71
CA ARG A 558 8.53 20.24 -5.58
C ARG A 558 10.01 20.06 -5.23
N GLU A 559 10.42 18.82 -5.02
CA GLU A 559 11.77 18.47 -4.56
C GLU A 559 12.26 17.24 -5.32
N VAL A 560 13.38 17.39 -6.06
CA VAL A 560 13.91 16.29 -6.87
C VAL A 560 15.40 16.10 -6.60
N ASN A 561 15.76 14.89 -6.16
CA ASN A 561 17.13 14.40 -6.22
C ASN A 561 17.33 13.72 -7.59
N PHE A 562 18.31 14.17 -8.36
CA PHE A 562 18.66 13.63 -9.68
C PHE A 562 20.15 13.28 -9.74
N VAL A 563 20.49 12.05 -9.33
CA VAL A 563 21.86 11.69 -8.93
C VAL A 563 22.42 10.50 -9.71
N ASN A 564 23.63 10.62 -10.25
CA ASN A 564 24.38 9.51 -10.83
C ASN A 564 23.63 8.71 -11.91
N ASN A 565 22.78 9.38 -12.71
CA ASN A 565 22.13 8.76 -13.87
C ASN A 565 23.07 8.79 -15.09
N TYR A 566 22.95 7.77 -15.95
CA TYR A 566 23.76 7.63 -17.16
C TYR A 566 22.90 7.77 -18.42
N TYR A 567 23.05 8.89 -19.13
CA TYR A 567 22.31 9.18 -20.37
C TYR A 567 23.21 8.92 -21.57
N LYS A 568 22.99 7.84 -22.30
CA LYS A 568 23.78 7.49 -23.48
C LYS A 568 23.07 7.92 -24.77
N PRO A 569 23.59 8.90 -25.53
CA PRO A 569 23.04 9.23 -26.83
C PRO A 569 23.02 8.01 -27.76
N GLY A 570 21.96 7.88 -28.56
CA GLY A 570 21.82 6.85 -29.57
C GLY A 570 21.49 7.44 -30.95
N PRO A 571 21.29 6.57 -31.96
CA PRO A 571 21.00 6.99 -33.34
C PRO A 571 19.86 7.99 -33.54
N ALA A 572 18.85 8.03 -32.66
CA ALA A 572 17.72 8.96 -32.74
C ALA A 572 17.93 10.28 -31.96
N SER A 573 18.99 10.39 -31.15
CA SER A 573 19.14 11.46 -30.15
C SER A 573 19.40 12.83 -30.75
N LYS A 574 18.54 13.80 -30.36
CA LYS A 574 18.58 15.20 -30.85
C LYS A 574 18.79 16.22 -29.73
N ILE A 575 18.68 15.81 -28.47
CA ILE A 575 18.82 16.68 -27.29
C ILE A 575 19.94 16.18 -26.40
N PHE A 576 20.77 17.09 -25.88
CA PHE A 576 21.97 16.74 -25.11
C PHE A 576 22.02 17.39 -23.71
N VAL A 577 20.86 17.55 -23.10
CA VAL A 577 20.69 17.86 -21.67
C VAL A 577 19.97 16.70 -21.00
N ALA A 578 20.36 16.32 -19.80
CA ALA A 578 19.71 15.22 -19.06
C ALA A 578 18.45 15.69 -18.34
N LEU A 579 18.49 16.89 -17.72
CA LEU A 579 17.41 17.43 -16.90
C LEU A 579 17.00 18.84 -17.37
N ARG A 580 15.73 19.01 -17.73
CA ARG A 580 15.15 20.28 -18.18
C ARG A 580 13.85 20.61 -17.45
N PRO A 581 13.91 21.12 -16.21
CA PRO A 581 12.73 21.49 -15.45
C PRO A 581 11.87 22.54 -16.15
N GLN A 582 10.56 22.42 -15.96
CA GLN A 582 9.54 23.31 -16.50
C GLN A 582 8.81 23.98 -15.34
N TYR A 583 8.83 25.31 -15.33
CA TYR A 583 8.17 26.12 -14.30
C TYR A 583 6.81 26.64 -14.78
N GLY A 584 5.84 26.63 -13.86
CA GLY A 584 4.50 27.18 -14.02
C GLY A 584 4.21 28.36 -13.08
N GLY A 585 2.93 28.74 -13.00
CA GLY A 585 2.44 29.86 -12.18
C GLY A 585 1.82 29.48 -10.83
N PHE A 586 2.01 28.25 -10.34
CA PHE A 586 1.40 27.78 -9.08
C PHE A 586 2.23 28.18 -7.84
N PRO A 587 1.61 28.27 -6.64
CA PRO A 587 2.32 28.52 -5.38
C PRO A 587 3.38 27.45 -5.04
N GLY A 588 4.37 27.85 -4.24
CA GLY A 588 5.48 26.97 -3.82
C GLY A 588 6.70 27.04 -4.75
N LYS A 589 7.62 26.08 -4.58
CA LYS A 589 8.88 26.00 -5.35
C LYS A 589 9.04 24.62 -5.96
N GLN A 590 9.70 24.56 -7.13
CA GLN A 590 10.19 23.33 -7.74
C GLN A 590 11.72 23.39 -7.80
N GLN A 591 12.39 22.60 -6.97
CA GLN A 591 13.84 22.67 -6.79
C GLN A 591 14.51 21.30 -6.97
N TYR A 592 15.75 21.34 -7.47
CA TYR A 592 16.44 20.17 -7.99
C TYR A 592 17.87 20.10 -7.44
N TYR A 593 18.21 18.97 -6.83
CA TYR A 593 19.57 18.57 -6.51
C TYR A 593 20.09 17.67 -7.64
N MET A 594 21.10 18.14 -8.39
CA MET A 594 21.68 17.38 -9.51
C MET A 594 23.16 17.14 -9.28
N ALA A 595 23.58 15.87 -9.20
CA ALA A 595 24.97 15.50 -8.94
C ALA A 595 25.40 14.21 -9.67
N GLY A 596 26.63 14.20 -10.17
CA GLY A 596 27.32 13.01 -10.69
C GLY A 596 26.67 12.30 -11.90
N ASN A 597 25.74 12.95 -12.59
CA ASN A 597 25.15 12.42 -13.83
C ASN A 597 26.16 12.47 -14.98
N VAL A 598 26.04 11.58 -15.96
CA VAL A 598 26.96 11.52 -17.10
C VAL A 598 26.17 11.41 -18.41
N MET A 599 26.61 12.15 -19.42
CA MET A 599 26.21 11.97 -20.81
C MET A 599 27.43 11.89 -21.72
N PRO A 600 27.87 10.69 -22.11
CA PRO A 600 29.08 10.52 -22.91
C PRO A 600 29.08 11.38 -24.17
N GLY A 601 30.20 12.07 -24.42
CA GLY A 601 30.34 13.01 -25.54
C GLY A 601 29.82 14.43 -25.28
N HIS A 602 29.13 14.68 -24.16
CA HIS A 602 28.50 15.97 -23.88
C HIS A 602 28.87 16.55 -22.50
N PHE A 603 28.72 15.78 -21.43
CA PHE A 603 29.09 16.20 -20.07
C PHE A 603 29.39 15.02 -19.16
N THR A 604 30.09 15.31 -18.06
CA THR A 604 30.58 14.38 -17.04
C THR A 604 30.13 14.85 -15.65
N GLU A 605 30.47 14.07 -14.62
CA GLU A 605 30.25 14.43 -13.22
C GLU A 605 30.89 15.78 -12.83
N LYS A 606 31.89 16.26 -13.59
CA LYS A 606 32.66 17.49 -13.30
C LYS A 606 32.03 18.77 -13.87
N ASP A 607 31.10 18.66 -14.81
CA ASP A 607 30.52 19.79 -15.54
C ASP A 607 28.99 19.68 -15.70
N GLN A 608 28.31 19.34 -14.59
CA GLN A 608 26.86 19.15 -14.49
C GLN A 608 26.01 20.29 -15.08
N GLU A 609 26.51 21.53 -15.08
CA GLU A 609 25.82 22.69 -15.68
C GLU A 609 25.50 22.49 -17.16
N LYS A 610 26.35 21.77 -17.91
CA LYS A 610 26.08 21.45 -19.33
C LYS A 610 24.93 20.46 -19.51
N GLY A 611 24.68 19.65 -18.47
CA GLY A 611 23.65 18.62 -18.47
C GLY A 611 22.26 19.11 -18.09
N ARG A 612 22.09 20.40 -17.79
CA ARG A 612 20.82 20.96 -17.34
C ARG A 612 20.40 22.23 -18.07
N ALA A 613 19.08 22.42 -18.18
CA ALA A 613 18.46 23.62 -18.74
C ALA A 613 17.16 23.93 -17.99
N VAL A 614 16.56 25.10 -18.23
CA VAL A 614 15.27 25.48 -17.63
C VAL A 614 14.29 25.92 -18.73
N ALA A 615 13.01 25.61 -18.57
CA ALA A 615 11.93 25.99 -19.48
C ALA A 615 10.64 26.38 -18.73
N THR A 616 9.61 26.80 -19.49
CA THR A 616 8.23 27.00 -18.99
C THR A 616 7.33 25.83 -19.36
N GLU A 617 6.24 25.64 -18.60
CA GLU A 617 5.22 24.61 -18.87
C GLU A 617 4.56 24.76 -20.25
N ASN A 618 4.43 25.97 -20.80
CA ASN A 618 3.76 26.24 -22.09
C ASN A 618 4.71 26.29 -23.30
N ARG A 619 5.96 25.83 -23.18
CA ARG A 619 6.98 25.88 -24.25
C ARG A 619 7.27 27.30 -24.78
N GLY A 620 6.81 28.34 -24.09
CA GLY A 620 6.98 29.75 -24.47
C GLY A 620 8.30 30.35 -23.99
N VAL A 621 8.75 31.40 -24.68
CA VAL A 621 9.91 32.23 -24.24
C VAL A 621 9.52 32.96 -22.96
N LEU A 622 10.32 32.74 -21.92
CA LEU A 622 10.32 33.55 -20.71
C LEU A 622 10.44 35.04 -21.10
N PRO A 623 9.55 35.96 -20.67
CA PRO A 623 9.84 37.39 -20.70
C PRO A 623 11.29 37.64 -20.29
N GLU A 624 12.01 38.49 -21.02
CA GLU A 624 13.35 38.94 -20.63
C GLU A 624 13.21 39.51 -19.20
N ASN A 625 13.71 38.78 -18.18
CA ASN A 625 13.53 38.95 -16.70
C ASN A 625 12.63 37.94 -15.93
N SER A 626 12.10 36.90 -16.55
CA SER A 626 11.21 35.90 -15.90
C SER A 626 11.92 34.59 -15.53
N LYS A 627 13.08 34.67 -14.87
CA LYS A 627 13.57 33.49 -14.14
C LYS A 627 12.51 33.07 -13.11
N PRO A 628 12.40 31.78 -12.72
CA PRO A 628 11.64 31.45 -11.52
C PRO A 628 12.07 32.40 -10.39
N PRO A 629 11.15 32.88 -9.53
CA PRO A 629 11.47 33.87 -8.50
C PRO A 629 12.40 33.30 -7.39
N TYR A 630 13.00 32.14 -7.62
CA TYR A 630 13.87 31.37 -6.75
C TYR A 630 14.91 30.61 -7.59
N SER A 631 16.00 30.17 -6.95
CA SER A 631 16.97 29.28 -7.61
C SER A 631 16.34 27.90 -7.86
N PRO A 632 16.33 27.42 -9.11
CA PRO A 632 15.90 26.07 -9.44
C PRO A 632 16.83 25.00 -8.83
N TRP A 633 18.09 25.35 -8.57
CA TRP A 633 19.13 24.41 -8.16
C TRP A 633 19.49 24.58 -6.68
N VAL A 634 19.70 23.45 -6.00
CA VAL A 634 20.20 23.37 -4.63
C VAL A 634 21.49 22.55 -4.56
N GLU A 635 22.26 22.72 -3.49
CA GLU A 635 23.58 22.09 -3.32
C GLU A 635 23.57 20.82 -2.47
N GLN A 636 22.45 20.53 -1.79
CA GLN A 636 22.29 19.36 -0.92
C GLN A 636 21.05 18.56 -1.32
N PRO A 637 21.07 17.23 -1.14
CA PRO A 637 19.89 16.41 -1.36
C PRO A 637 18.78 16.77 -0.37
N PHE A 638 17.52 16.63 -0.80
CA PHE A 638 16.35 16.96 0.02
C PHE A 638 16.05 15.89 1.08
N PHE A 639 16.27 14.64 0.73
CA PHE A 639 15.94 13.46 1.54
C PHE A 639 16.91 12.30 1.22
N PRO A 640 17.07 11.32 2.14
CA PRO A 640 17.89 10.13 1.89
C PRO A 640 17.27 9.20 0.84
N SER A 641 18.09 8.40 0.16
CA SER A 641 17.61 7.51 -0.91
C SER A 641 17.14 6.13 -0.46
N TYR A 642 17.57 5.68 0.73
CA TYR A 642 17.29 4.33 1.24
C TYR A 642 17.64 3.20 0.26
N ALA A 643 18.71 3.40 -0.50
CA ALA A 643 19.24 2.47 -1.48
C ALA A 643 20.75 2.66 -1.60
N LYS A 644 21.46 1.65 -2.12
CA LYS A 644 22.87 1.80 -2.46
C LYS A 644 23.04 2.73 -3.67
N ILE A 645 23.81 3.80 -3.49
CA ILE A 645 24.16 4.75 -4.54
C ILE A 645 25.49 4.36 -5.19
N HIS A 646 25.48 4.18 -6.50
CA HIS A 646 26.65 3.92 -7.34
C HIS A 646 27.07 5.20 -8.09
N THR A 647 28.28 5.23 -8.64
CA THR A 647 28.64 6.23 -9.66
C THR A 647 27.81 5.98 -10.94
N ALA A 648 27.63 6.98 -11.81
CA ALA A 648 26.89 6.78 -13.06
C ALA A 648 27.52 5.70 -13.96
N ALA A 649 28.86 5.61 -13.98
CA ALA A 649 29.58 4.61 -14.75
C ALA A 649 29.38 3.19 -14.21
N GLN A 650 29.39 3.03 -12.88
CA GLN A 650 29.08 1.75 -12.26
C GLN A 650 27.61 1.37 -12.45
N ALA A 651 26.68 2.32 -12.25
CA ALA A 651 25.25 2.11 -12.47
C ALA A 651 24.96 1.62 -13.89
N TYR A 652 25.64 2.19 -14.91
CA TYR A 652 25.53 1.70 -16.29
C TYR A 652 25.82 0.20 -16.42
N LYS A 653 26.83 -0.31 -15.73
CA LYS A 653 27.21 -1.72 -15.82
C LYS A 653 26.32 -2.61 -14.97
N ASP A 654 25.93 -2.15 -13.78
CA ASP A 654 25.09 -2.89 -12.85
C ASP A 654 23.67 -3.05 -13.40
N VAL A 655 23.07 -1.97 -13.92
CA VAL A 655 21.74 -2.01 -14.55
C VAL A 655 21.74 -2.96 -15.75
N LEU A 656 22.69 -2.82 -16.67
CA LEU A 656 22.73 -3.68 -17.87
C LEU A 656 23.05 -5.15 -17.60
N SER A 657 23.36 -5.50 -16.35
CA SER A 657 23.59 -6.87 -15.90
C SER A 657 22.40 -7.48 -15.14
N ASP A 658 21.47 -6.66 -14.65
CA ASP A 658 20.44 -7.05 -13.68
C ASP A 658 19.23 -6.08 -13.73
N VAL A 659 18.64 -5.93 -14.92
CA VAL A 659 17.45 -5.12 -15.19
C VAL A 659 16.44 -5.93 -15.99
N GLY A 660 15.17 -5.55 -15.89
CA GLY A 660 14.07 -6.17 -16.61
C GLY A 660 13.61 -7.49 -16.00
N CYS A 661 12.60 -8.10 -16.59
CA CYS A 661 12.15 -9.45 -16.29
C CYS A 661 13.24 -10.44 -16.74
N ASN A 662 14.20 -10.68 -15.85
CA ASN A 662 15.34 -11.57 -16.08
C ASN A 662 15.19 -12.95 -15.40
N GLN A 663 14.09 -13.18 -14.68
CA GLN A 663 13.63 -14.47 -14.18
C GLN A 663 12.24 -14.79 -14.73
N PRO A 664 11.93 -16.05 -15.06
CA PRO A 664 12.83 -17.22 -15.05
C PRO A 664 13.95 -17.14 -16.12
N LEU A 665 13.70 -16.42 -17.21
CA LEU A 665 14.68 -16.18 -18.28
C LEU A 665 14.42 -14.82 -18.93
N PRO A 666 15.44 -14.05 -19.37
CA PRO A 666 15.24 -12.84 -20.16
C PRO A 666 14.81 -13.17 -21.59
N ASP A 667 13.87 -12.40 -22.14
CA ASP A 667 13.38 -12.59 -23.52
C ASP A 667 14.28 -11.93 -24.57
N GLU A 668 14.05 -12.22 -25.85
CA GLU A 668 14.90 -11.75 -26.95
C GLU A 668 14.88 -10.23 -27.10
N LEU A 669 13.73 -9.57 -26.88
CA LEU A 669 13.65 -8.12 -26.91
C LEU A 669 14.48 -7.46 -25.81
N ASP A 670 14.32 -7.88 -24.55
CA ASP A 670 15.07 -7.31 -23.43
C ASP A 670 16.57 -7.53 -23.65
N GLN A 671 16.95 -8.73 -24.10
CA GLN A 671 18.33 -9.04 -24.45
C GLN A 671 18.87 -8.15 -25.59
N ARG A 672 18.07 -7.91 -26.63
CA ARG A 672 18.42 -7.01 -27.74
C ARG A 672 18.58 -5.57 -27.25
N VAL A 673 17.61 -5.04 -26.51
CA VAL A 673 17.62 -3.66 -26.00
C VAL A 673 18.83 -3.41 -25.09
N ILE A 674 19.17 -4.36 -24.22
CA ILE A 674 20.38 -4.31 -23.39
C ILE A 674 21.63 -4.34 -24.28
N GLY A 675 21.68 -5.24 -25.26
CA GLY A 675 22.80 -5.35 -26.20
C GLY A 675 23.03 -4.07 -27.01
N GLU A 676 21.96 -3.50 -27.55
CA GLU A 676 21.91 -2.23 -28.27
C GLU A 676 22.36 -1.06 -27.40
N THR A 677 21.93 -1.05 -26.13
CA THR A 677 22.41 -0.08 -25.14
C THR A 677 23.92 -0.22 -24.93
N ILE A 678 24.46 -1.44 -24.86
CA ILE A 678 25.91 -1.70 -24.71
C ILE A 678 26.70 -1.27 -25.95
N THR A 679 26.20 -1.55 -27.16
CA THR A 679 26.89 -1.26 -28.43
C THR A 679 26.69 0.16 -28.92
N GLY A 680 25.65 0.85 -28.46
CA GLY A 680 25.27 2.16 -29.00
C GLY A 680 24.65 2.06 -30.39
N THR A 681 23.96 0.97 -30.69
CA THR A 681 23.32 0.70 -31.99
C THR A 681 21.81 0.54 -31.86
N CYS A 682 21.10 0.51 -32.99
CA CYS A 682 19.71 0.04 -33.06
C CYS A 682 19.55 -0.93 -34.24
N THR A 683 18.77 -2.00 -34.06
CA THR A 683 18.50 -3.01 -35.10
C THR A 683 17.32 -2.59 -35.97
N TYR A 684 16.28 -2.02 -35.35
CA TYR A 684 15.02 -1.69 -36.01
C TYR A 684 14.79 -0.18 -36.06
N GLN A 685 13.80 0.24 -36.84
CA GLN A 685 13.30 1.62 -36.90
C GLN A 685 11.79 1.60 -37.13
N GLY A 686 11.09 2.65 -36.72
CA GLY A 686 9.67 2.78 -37.02
C GLY A 686 9.37 2.76 -38.52
N THR A 687 8.26 2.13 -38.91
CA THR A 687 7.80 2.10 -40.30
C THR A 687 6.35 2.62 -40.41
N GLY A 688 5.92 2.99 -41.62
CA GLY A 688 4.56 3.47 -41.89
C GLY A 688 4.50 4.73 -42.75
N PRO A 689 3.28 5.23 -43.04
CA PRO A 689 3.06 6.31 -44.00
C PRO A 689 3.63 7.68 -43.55
N PHE A 690 3.93 7.83 -42.27
CA PHE A 690 4.51 9.05 -41.69
C PHE A 690 6.02 8.92 -41.40
N GLY A 691 6.67 7.86 -41.88
CA GLY A 691 8.08 7.58 -41.63
C GLY A 691 8.34 6.98 -40.24
N GLY A 692 9.57 7.08 -39.75
CA GLY A 692 9.97 6.60 -38.43
C GLY A 692 11.39 7.03 -38.07
N SER A 693 11.78 6.74 -36.83
CA SER A 693 13.12 7.08 -36.31
C SER A 693 13.88 5.81 -35.90
N PRO A 694 15.23 5.80 -36.01
CA PRO A 694 16.06 4.66 -35.65
C PRO A 694 15.85 4.22 -34.20
N GLY A 695 15.48 2.96 -34.01
CA GLY A 695 15.19 2.37 -32.71
C GLY A 695 13.91 2.88 -32.04
N LEU A 696 13.03 3.62 -32.72
CA LEU A 696 11.76 4.11 -32.17
C LEU A 696 10.61 3.52 -33.00
N PRO A 697 10.05 2.35 -32.64
CA PRO A 697 9.03 1.68 -33.43
C PRO A 697 7.70 2.43 -33.40
N ASN A 698 6.92 2.36 -34.49
CA ASN A 698 5.56 2.90 -34.56
C ASN A 698 4.51 1.83 -34.24
N SER A 699 4.86 0.56 -34.44
CA SER A 699 4.08 -0.62 -34.10
C SER A 699 4.99 -1.69 -33.53
N GLN A 700 4.48 -2.57 -32.66
CA GLN A 700 5.22 -3.76 -32.24
C GLN A 700 5.67 -4.63 -33.43
N LYS A 701 4.97 -4.53 -34.59
CA LYS A 701 5.35 -5.25 -35.82
C LYS A 701 6.69 -4.79 -36.39
N ASP A 702 7.12 -3.56 -36.11
CA ASP A 702 8.41 -3.02 -36.58
C ASP A 702 9.61 -3.75 -35.95
N VAL A 703 9.38 -4.43 -34.83
CA VAL A 703 10.41 -5.08 -34.01
C VAL A 703 10.17 -6.58 -33.83
N GLY A 704 9.30 -7.17 -34.65
CA GLY A 704 9.00 -8.61 -34.67
C GLY A 704 7.76 -9.04 -33.87
N GLY A 705 7.17 -8.16 -33.06
CA GLY A 705 6.00 -8.47 -32.23
C GLY A 705 6.33 -9.32 -30.99
N TRP A 706 5.31 -9.94 -30.40
CA TRP A 706 5.49 -10.82 -29.24
C TRP A 706 6.21 -12.11 -29.64
N GLU A 707 7.22 -12.46 -28.87
CA GLU A 707 7.88 -13.77 -28.95
C GLU A 707 6.93 -14.91 -28.59
N ASP A 708 7.32 -16.13 -28.97
CA ASP A 708 6.73 -17.34 -28.39
C ASP A 708 7.32 -17.57 -26.98
N TYR A 709 6.45 -17.46 -25.98
CA TYR A 709 6.75 -17.71 -24.56
C TYR A 709 6.50 -19.18 -24.17
N GLY A 710 6.10 -20.02 -25.13
CA GLY A 710 5.61 -21.37 -24.89
C GLY A 710 4.26 -21.39 -24.18
N ASN A 711 3.76 -22.60 -23.94
CA ASN A 711 2.62 -22.86 -23.06
C ASN A 711 2.97 -24.07 -22.20
N ILE A 712 3.93 -23.88 -21.29
CA ILE A 712 4.38 -24.93 -20.37
C ILE A 712 3.50 -24.87 -19.12
N SER A 713 2.96 -26.00 -18.71
CA SER A 713 2.31 -26.16 -17.41
C SER A 713 3.19 -26.97 -16.47
N ARG A 714 3.25 -26.59 -15.20
CA ARG A 714 3.83 -27.41 -14.14
C ARG A 714 3.05 -28.73 -14.03
N PRO A 715 3.73 -29.85 -13.72
CA PRO A 715 3.03 -31.09 -13.44
C PRO A 715 2.27 -30.98 -12.10
N ASN A 716 1.25 -31.81 -11.90
CA ASN A 716 0.40 -31.76 -10.70
C ASN A 716 1.13 -32.14 -9.41
N ASP A 717 2.29 -32.78 -9.50
CA ASP A 717 3.18 -33.15 -8.38
C ASP A 717 4.34 -32.15 -8.19
N TRP A 718 4.19 -30.94 -8.74
CA TRP A 718 5.17 -29.87 -8.53
C TRP A 718 5.03 -29.22 -7.14
N ASP A 719 3.79 -28.99 -6.73
CA ASP A 719 3.32 -28.41 -5.48
C ASP A 719 1.97 -29.08 -5.19
N THR A 720 2.01 -30.21 -4.48
CA THR A 720 0.91 -31.16 -4.40
C THR A 720 -0.25 -30.66 -3.52
N ASP A 721 0.03 -29.83 -2.51
CA ASP A 721 -0.97 -29.24 -1.62
C ASP A 721 -1.38 -27.80 -2.00
N ALA A 722 -0.69 -27.19 -2.96
CA ALA A 722 -0.95 -25.87 -3.52
C ALA A 722 -0.78 -24.76 -2.48
N ASP A 723 0.25 -24.86 -1.63
CA ASP A 723 0.59 -23.87 -0.62
C ASP A 723 1.62 -22.83 -1.12
N GLY A 724 2.11 -22.98 -2.35
CA GLY A 724 3.09 -22.12 -3.01
C GLY A 724 4.54 -22.58 -2.89
N LEU A 725 4.82 -23.60 -2.08
CA LEU A 725 6.11 -24.25 -1.96
C LEU A 725 6.12 -25.53 -2.80
N PRO A 726 7.08 -25.72 -3.71
CA PRO A 726 7.12 -26.96 -4.47
C PRO A 726 7.60 -28.13 -3.60
N ASP A 727 7.12 -29.34 -3.85
CA ASP A 727 7.40 -30.56 -3.06
C ASP A 727 8.90 -30.79 -2.81
N TRP A 728 9.74 -30.40 -3.76
CA TRP A 728 11.19 -30.52 -3.64
C TRP A 728 11.81 -29.51 -2.67
N TRP A 729 11.26 -28.31 -2.59
CA TRP A 729 11.70 -27.27 -1.66
C TRP A 729 11.35 -27.71 -0.24
N GLU A 730 10.13 -28.19 -0.07
CA GLU A 730 9.62 -28.70 1.19
C GLU A 730 10.39 -29.93 1.67
N THR A 731 10.67 -30.87 0.77
CA THR A 731 11.50 -32.04 1.08
C THR A 731 12.89 -31.64 1.60
N ILE A 732 13.47 -30.56 1.07
CA ILE A 732 14.78 -30.06 1.52
C ILE A 732 14.69 -29.36 2.89
N HIS A 733 13.60 -28.62 3.15
CA HIS A 733 13.41 -27.88 4.39
C HIS A 733 12.71 -28.68 5.50
N GLY A 734 12.21 -29.87 5.17
CA GLY A 734 11.56 -30.78 6.12
C GLY A 734 10.09 -30.48 6.40
N THR A 735 9.42 -29.67 5.58
CA THR A 735 7.97 -29.40 5.66
C THR A 735 7.16 -30.52 4.99
N ASN A 736 5.84 -30.47 5.12
CA ASN A 736 4.93 -31.50 4.64
C ASN A 736 4.30 -31.17 3.28
N PRO A 737 4.71 -31.84 2.19
CA PRO A 737 4.21 -31.56 0.83
C PRO A 737 2.80 -32.07 0.52
N LEU A 738 2.06 -32.43 1.57
CA LEU A 738 0.73 -33.03 1.49
C LEU A 738 -0.16 -32.44 2.57
N SER A 739 0.07 -31.17 2.93
CA SER A 739 -0.78 -30.46 3.88
C SER A 739 -2.21 -30.33 3.31
N PRO A 740 -3.25 -30.22 4.15
CA PRO A 740 -4.61 -30.11 3.66
C PRO A 740 -4.77 -28.87 2.76
N LYS A 741 -5.41 -29.03 1.59
CA LYS A 741 -5.63 -27.91 0.67
C LYS A 741 -6.22 -26.68 1.38
N GLY A 742 -5.58 -25.52 1.21
CA GLY A 742 -5.96 -24.26 1.84
C GLY A 742 -5.37 -24.06 3.25
N ASP A 743 -4.56 -25.00 3.72
CA ASP A 743 -3.64 -24.81 4.83
C ASP A 743 -2.37 -24.13 4.31
N PHE A 744 -2.11 -22.91 4.78
CA PHE A 744 -0.93 -22.12 4.43
C PHE A 744 -0.03 -21.92 5.66
N THR A 745 -0.13 -22.79 6.66
CA THR A 745 0.60 -22.63 7.93
C THR A 745 2.11 -22.72 7.70
N GLU A 746 2.57 -23.69 6.91
CA GLU A 746 4.00 -23.91 6.63
C GLU A 746 4.58 -22.83 5.72
N SER A 747 3.88 -22.49 4.62
CA SER A 747 4.27 -21.37 3.75
C SER A 747 4.27 -20.01 4.43
N ASN A 748 3.44 -19.80 5.47
CA ASN A 748 3.43 -18.58 6.28
C ASN A 748 4.32 -18.62 7.53
N ASP A 749 5.02 -19.72 7.81
CA ASP A 749 5.88 -19.83 8.98
C ASP A 749 7.17 -19.01 8.82
N ASP A 750 7.67 -18.45 9.92
CA ASP A 750 8.88 -17.61 10.03
C ASP A 750 9.72 -18.17 11.19
N THR A 751 10.20 -19.41 11.00
CA THR A 751 10.81 -20.22 12.07
C THR A 751 12.13 -19.65 12.59
N ASP A 752 12.87 -18.91 11.76
CA ASP A 752 14.13 -18.29 12.14
C ASP A 752 13.95 -16.85 12.66
N PHE A 753 12.72 -16.33 12.62
CA PHE A 753 12.31 -15.00 13.04
C PHE A 753 13.07 -13.86 12.37
N ASN A 754 13.48 -14.06 11.12
CA ASN A 754 14.12 -13.03 10.31
C ASN A 754 13.10 -12.05 9.69
N GLY A 755 11.80 -12.37 9.79
CA GLY A 755 10.68 -11.55 9.33
C GLY A 755 10.19 -11.89 7.92
N PHE A 756 10.82 -12.84 7.23
CA PHE A 756 10.35 -13.44 5.98
C PHE A 756 9.83 -14.84 6.27
N ASN A 757 8.71 -15.20 5.63
CA ASN A 757 8.17 -16.54 5.78
C ASN A 757 8.77 -17.54 4.78
N SER A 758 8.49 -18.83 4.96
CA SER A 758 8.98 -19.92 4.09
C SER A 758 8.70 -19.67 2.60
N LEU A 759 7.53 -19.13 2.26
CA LEU A 759 7.19 -18.77 0.88
C LEU A 759 8.09 -17.64 0.35
N GLU A 760 8.34 -16.61 1.15
CA GLU A 760 9.20 -15.50 0.77
C GLU A 760 10.67 -15.92 0.59
N ASP A 761 11.16 -16.87 1.37
CA ASP A 761 12.48 -17.46 1.18
C ASP A 761 12.56 -18.22 -0.15
N TYR A 762 11.52 -18.98 -0.51
CA TYR A 762 11.42 -19.62 -1.82
C TYR A 762 11.38 -18.58 -2.95
N LEU A 763 10.56 -17.55 -2.81
CA LEU A 763 10.45 -16.48 -3.81
C LEU A 763 11.74 -15.67 -3.98
N ASP A 764 12.52 -15.47 -2.91
CA ASP A 764 13.85 -14.86 -2.97
C ASP A 764 14.86 -15.77 -3.68
N TRP A 765 14.84 -17.07 -3.42
CA TRP A 765 15.68 -18.03 -4.15
C TRP A 765 15.37 -18.00 -5.66
N MET A 766 14.09 -18.01 -6.04
CA MET A 766 13.63 -17.92 -7.43
C MET A 766 13.96 -16.57 -8.09
N ALA A 767 14.04 -15.49 -7.32
CA ALA A 767 14.37 -14.16 -7.82
C ALA A 767 15.85 -13.98 -8.18
N ARG A 768 16.72 -14.86 -7.69
CA ARG A 768 18.17 -14.82 -7.94
C ARG A 768 18.54 -15.72 -9.12
N PRO A 769 19.70 -15.52 -9.78
CA PRO A 769 20.22 -16.50 -10.72
C PRO A 769 20.29 -17.87 -10.06
N HIS A 770 19.64 -18.86 -10.68
CA HIS A 770 19.63 -20.22 -10.15
C HIS A 770 19.72 -21.25 -11.27
N SER A 771 20.13 -22.47 -10.92
CA SER A 771 20.23 -23.60 -11.84
C SER A 771 20.04 -24.92 -11.11
N GLU A 772 19.99 -26.02 -11.85
CA GLU A 772 19.93 -27.37 -11.29
C GLU A 772 21.24 -28.13 -11.55
N SER A 773 21.57 -29.03 -10.64
CA SER A 773 22.74 -29.92 -10.76
C SER A 773 22.42 -31.29 -10.21
N GLN A 774 22.67 -32.34 -10.98
CA GLN A 774 22.51 -33.71 -10.50
C GLN A 774 23.64 -34.05 -9.52
N ALA A 775 23.33 -34.77 -8.46
CA ALA A 775 24.33 -35.26 -7.51
C ALA A 775 25.50 -35.96 -8.22
N GLY A 776 26.73 -35.51 -7.95
CA GLY A 776 27.95 -36.02 -8.57
C GLY A 776 28.24 -35.53 -10.00
N ALA A 777 27.37 -34.71 -10.61
CA ALA A 777 27.60 -34.08 -11.90
C ALA A 777 27.92 -32.59 -11.75
N SER A 778 28.82 -32.05 -12.57
CA SER A 778 29.11 -30.62 -12.57
C SER A 778 28.13 -29.85 -13.46
N THR A 779 27.78 -28.62 -13.06
CA THR A 779 27.01 -27.65 -13.87
C THR A 779 27.83 -26.38 -14.09
N ASP A 780 27.84 -25.86 -15.31
CA ASP A 780 28.53 -24.61 -15.66
C ASP A 780 27.53 -23.45 -15.71
N ILE A 781 27.82 -22.39 -14.97
CA ILE A 781 27.05 -21.15 -14.96
C ILE A 781 27.80 -20.08 -15.74
N ASP A 782 27.16 -19.48 -16.75
CA ASP A 782 27.76 -18.44 -17.59
C ASP A 782 27.79 -17.09 -16.88
N LEU A 783 28.95 -16.71 -16.32
CA LEU A 783 29.09 -15.44 -15.62
C LEU A 783 28.97 -14.24 -16.58
N HIS A 784 29.30 -14.41 -17.86
CA HIS A 784 29.17 -13.32 -18.82
C HIS A 784 27.70 -12.93 -19.02
N ALA A 785 26.81 -13.91 -19.04
CA ALA A 785 25.37 -13.67 -19.12
C ALA A 785 24.84 -12.92 -17.89
N LEU A 786 25.45 -13.13 -16.72
CA LEU A 786 25.07 -12.53 -15.44
C LEU A 786 25.76 -11.19 -15.15
N SER A 787 26.71 -10.75 -15.99
CA SER A 787 27.46 -9.49 -15.84
C SER A 787 27.72 -8.77 -17.16
N ARG A 788 26.71 -8.75 -18.03
CA ARG A 788 26.80 -8.22 -19.42
C ARG A 788 27.37 -6.81 -19.50
N GLY A 789 27.05 -5.95 -18.53
CA GLY A 789 27.53 -4.57 -18.48
C GLY A 789 29.06 -4.45 -18.33
N TYR A 790 29.71 -5.45 -17.73
CA TYR A 790 31.15 -5.45 -17.44
C TYR A 790 32.02 -6.01 -18.58
N LEU A 791 31.42 -6.60 -19.62
CA LEU A 791 32.16 -7.35 -20.63
C LEU A 791 33.10 -6.50 -21.50
N LYS A 792 32.84 -5.19 -21.62
CA LYS A 792 33.67 -4.25 -22.39
C LYS A 792 34.79 -3.59 -21.56
N THR A 793 34.92 -3.94 -20.29
CA THR A 793 35.86 -3.27 -19.36
C THR A 793 36.90 -4.23 -18.76
N ASN A 794 37.19 -5.34 -19.44
CA ASN A 794 38.14 -6.38 -19.01
C ASN A 794 37.77 -6.97 -17.63
N PRO A 795 36.64 -7.68 -17.53
CA PRO A 795 36.12 -8.17 -16.26
C PRO A 795 37.04 -9.24 -15.66
N ARG A 796 37.13 -9.25 -14.32
CA ARG A 796 37.75 -10.31 -13.52
C ARG A 796 36.72 -10.86 -12.55
N TYR A 797 36.73 -12.18 -12.38
CA TYR A 797 35.77 -12.87 -11.51
C TYR A 797 36.46 -13.45 -10.28
N ARG A 798 35.82 -13.27 -9.13
CA ARG A 798 36.14 -13.96 -7.87
C ARG A 798 34.95 -14.79 -7.45
N LEU A 799 35.18 -16.05 -7.09
CA LEU A 799 34.16 -16.97 -6.58
C LEU A 799 34.37 -17.16 -5.08
N SER A 800 33.28 -17.28 -4.32
CA SER A 800 33.32 -17.40 -2.85
C SER A 800 32.05 -18.06 -2.30
N GLN A 801 32.08 -18.39 -1.01
CA GLN A 801 30.92 -18.92 -0.26
C GLN A 801 30.21 -20.11 -0.94
N PRO A 802 30.94 -21.16 -1.38
CA PRO A 802 30.27 -22.32 -1.92
C PRO A 802 29.43 -23.01 -0.83
N LEU A 803 28.19 -23.37 -1.17
CA LEU A 803 27.27 -24.12 -0.33
C LEU A 803 27.03 -25.50 -0.96
N ASN A 804 27.18 -26.56 -0.17
CA ASN A 804 26.94 -27.96 -0.56
C ASN A 804 27.65 -28.40 -1.87
N GLY A 805 28.80 -27.79 -2.17
CA GLY A 805 29.61 -28.14 -3.33
C GLY A 805 30.94 -27.39 -3.38
N THR A 806 31.62 -27.52 -4.51
CA THR A 806 32.81 -26.74 -4.86
C THR A 806 32.54 -25.93 -6.11
N VAL A 807 33.18 -24.76 -6.24
CA VAL A 807 33.06 -23.92 -7.42
C VAL A 807 34.44 -23.48 -7.92
N LYS A 808 34.66 -23.54 -9.24
CA LYS A 808 35.88 -23.04 -9.87
C LYS A 808 35.58 -22.27 -11.15
N LEU A 809 36.42 -21.28 -11.44
CA LEU A 809 36.35 -20.52 -12.68
C LEU A 809 36.96 -21.36 -13.82
N VAL A 810 36.24 -21.49 -14.93
CA VAL A 810 36.64 -22.23 -16.13
C VAL A 810 36.61 -21.27 -17.32
N ASP A 811 37.71 -21.26 -18.08
CA ASP A 811 37.91 -20.44 -19.28
C ASP A 811 37.66 -18.93 -19.09
N GLY A 812 37.77 -18.44 -17.86
CA GLY A 812 37.50 -17.04 -17.52
C GLY A 812 36.05 -16.60 -17.65
N ARG A 813 35.11 -17.52 -17.94
CA ARG A 813 33.70 -17.23 -18.23
C ARG A 813 32.72 -18.03 -17.37
N TYR A 814 32.99 -19.31 -17.16
CA TYR A 814 32.04 -20.21 -16.51
C TYR A 814 32.42 -20.43 -15.05
N ALA A 815 31.44 -20.38 -14.15
CA ALA A 815 31.58 -20.93 -12.81
C ALA A 815 31.10 -22.38 -12.83
N ARG A 816 32.03 -23.34 -12.75
CA ARG A 816 31.73 -24.76 -12.67
C ARG A 816 31.44 -25.14 -11.23
N PHE A 817 30.18 -25.42 -10.91
CA PHE A 817 29.77 -25.96 -9.63
C PHE A 817 29.79 -27.49 -9.67
N THR A 818 30.27 -28.13 -8.60
CA THR A 818 30.23 -29.59 -8.43
C THR A 818 29.68 -29.92 -7.04
N PRO A 819 28.51 -30.57 -6.93
CA PRO A 819 27.91 -30.95 -5.64
C PRO A 819 28.87 -31.79 -4.79
N SER A 820 28.88 -31.54 -3.48
CA SER A 820 29.66 -32.35 -2.51
C SER A 820 28.81 -33.38 -1.77
N THR A 821 27.52 -33.45 -2.09
CA THR A 821 26.54 -34.34 -1.46
C THR A 821 25.76 -35.14 -2.50
N GLY A 822 25.36 -36.36 -2.11
CA GLY A 822 24.45 -37.23 -2.87
C GLY A 822 22.98 -36.99 -2.56
N GLN A 823 22.67 -36.12 -1.59
CA GLN A 823 21.32 -35.82 -1.14
C GLN A 823 20.75 -34.57 -1.84
N ALA A 824 19.43 -34.56 -2.02
CA ALA A 824 18.70 -33.38 -2.46
C ALA A 824 18.92 -32.26 -1.44
N SER A 825 19.38 -31.10 -1.90
CA SER A 825 19.74 -29.97 -1.04
C SER A 825 19.87 -28.68 -1.87
N LEU A 826 19.84 -27.53 -1.19
CA LEU A 826 20.25 -26.27 -1.80
C LEU A 826 21.77 -26.16 -1.77
N GLY A 827 22.37 -25.98 -2.94
CA GLY A 827 23.74 -25.53 -3.12
C GLY A 827 23.80 -24.09 -3.64
N GLY A 828 25.00 -23.59 -3.87
CA GLY A 828 25.17 -22.26 -4.42
C GLY A 828 26.58 -21.73 -4.27
N PHE A 829 26.80 -20.51 -4.74
CA PHE A 829 28.03 -19.74 -4.54
C PHE A 829 27.77 -18.25 -4.79
N THR A 830 28.69 -17.41 -4.32
CA THR A 830 28.72 -15.97 -4.60
C THR A 830 29.83 -15.67 -5.60
N PHE A 831 29.54 -14.87 -6.63
CA PHE A 831 30.58 -14.31 -7.51
C PHE A 831 30.62 -12.78 -7.42
N THR A 832 31.83 -12.24 -7.55
CA THR A 832 32.07 -10.81 -7.73
C THR A 832 32.75 -10.61 -9.08
N VAL A 833 32.18 -9.75 -9.92
CA VAL A 833 32.85 -9.21 -11.11
C VAL A 833 33.48 -7.86 -10.76
N THR A 834 34.71 -7.62 -11.20
CA THR A 834 35.40 -6.34 -11.04
C THR A 834 36.11 -5.98 -12.33
N ASP A 835 35.97 -4.74 -12.78
CA ASP A 835 36.64 -4.29 -14.01
C ASP A 835 37.94 -3.53 -13.76
N SER A 836 38.57 -3.06 -14.84
CA SER A 836 39.84 -2.33 -14.75
C SER A 836 39.75 -0.98 -14.02
N ALA A 837 38.54 -0.42 -13.84
CA ALA A 837 38.32 0.82 -13.09
C ALA A 837 38.07 0.56 -11.59
N GLY A 838 37.94 -0.71 -11.18
CA GLY A 838 37.69 -1.10 -9.80
C GLY A 838 36.20 -1.15 -9.41
N ASP A 839 35.31 -0.79 -10.33
CA ASP A 839 33.87 -0.94 -10.12
C ASP A 839 33.52 -2.44 -10.05
N SER A 840 32.55 -2.79 -9.21
CA SER A 840 32.22 -4.19 -8.97
C SER A 840 30.76 -4.45 -8.67
N MET A 841 30.31 -5.64 -9.09
CA MET A 841 28.99 -6.20 -8.78
C MET A 841 29.17 -7.58 -8.16
N THR A 842 28.38 -7.86 -7.13
CA THR A 842 28.37 -9.16 -6.46
C THR A 842 26.97 -9.76 -6.54
N ARG A 843 26.89 -11.04 -6.90
CA ARG A 843 25.61 -11.78 -6.99
C ARG A 843 25.78 -13.18 -6.40
N THR A 844 24.72 -13.65 -5.75
CA THR A 844 24.59 -15.02 -5.28
C THR A 844 23.89 -15.86 -6.35
N VAL A 845 24.40 -17.05 -6.60
CA VAL A 845 23.81 -18.05 -7.51
C VAL A 845 23.32 -19.23 -6.70
N GLY A 846 22.03 -19.54 -6.79
CA GLY A 846 21.43 -20.73 -6.19
C GLY A 846 21.60 -21.97 -7.07
N ILE A 847 21.79 -23.14 -6.48
CA ILE A 847 21.83 -24.41 -7.20
C ILE A 847 20.89 -25.39 -6.50
N ARG A 848 19.85 -25.89 -7.18
CA ARG A 848 19.09 -27.04 -6.68
C ARG A 848 19.89 -28.30 -7.00
N ILE A 849 20.38 -28.98 -5.95
CA ILE A 849 21.05 -30.27 -6.10
C ILE A 849 19.97 -31.35 -6.12
N VAL A 850 19.86 -32.04 -7.25
CA VAL A 850 18.93 -33.16 -7.43
C VAL A 850 19.64 -34.44 -7.00
N GLY A 851 19.13 -35.12 -5.99
CA GLY A 851 19.75 -36.30 -5.39
C GLY A 851 18.75 -37.15 -4.61
N THR A 852 19.27 -38.07 -3.79
CA THR A 852 18.44 -38.87 -2.89
C THR A 852 17.74 -38.00 -1.84
N ALA A 853 16.51 -38.33 -1.44
CA ALA A 853 15.79 -37.57 -0.42
C ALA A 853 16.64 -37.48 0.88
N PRO A 854 16.63 -36.33 1.59
CA PRO A 854 17.33 -36.20 2.86
C PRO A 854 16.83 -37.24 3.86
N LEU A 855 17.73 -37.80 4.67
CA LEU A 855 17.32 -38.66 5.78
C LEU A 855 16.62 -37.77 6.83
N LYS A 856 15.33 -38.00 7.08
CA LYS A 856 14.61 -37.36 8.20
C LYS A 856 15.25 -37.86 9.50
N ASN A 857 15.87 -36.96 10.27
CA ASN A 857 16.33 -37.23 11.64
C ASN A 857 15.19 -37.07 12.63
#